data_AF-A0A946UGY8-F1
#
_entry.id   AF-A0A946UGY8-F1
#
_cell.length_a   1.000
_cell.length_b   1.000
_cell.length_c   1.000
_cell.angle_alpha   90.00
_cell.angle_beta   90.00
_cell.angle_gamma   90.00
#
_symmetry.space_group_name_H-M   'P 1'
#
loop_
_entity.id
_entity.type
_entity.pdbx_description
1 polymer ?
#
loop_
_entity_poly.entity_id
_entity_poly.type
_entity_poly.pdbx_seq_one_letter_code
_entity_poly.pdbx_strand_id
1 'polypeptide(L)'
;MTLALPTDRRRIHGLHSLCALLMINLLFLANATAQDNGGFDPIAAAADLEVARTVLDKADIESGDLTDSRIVVVTIESQASQCAQTAAVERAGLEARYEPLRDIDGDVSPTIFEQQQELRTQLDAAIERETLCTSLAADSSSVLDAITQRQTELSQQYLTARGHSVFGALRELPSDVRALPGRLRGSMNLRLVEGVTPLDLFWLLVLSGAIAAGLGIFIRHRFNTAYEAAGGDDAPPRMKYLFPKPLAQYAPLLLEGIALVSVLYATIDGASLEMAVVRLATGIFLFGLGSVVIDWATGPVSPAANVAGLVPDHVKPLRLRLRLFMFTMIVSFVVLGTRWLAIRMVDPDVAGRATMIFLVAISLLYTVRYLGRIQGIQGRFRLVRFLAQLALIGGLFVLFLGYQNFAGYLIHGVTRTALALFALWILLWLVYALSDYLTNQDSPTATRLRQSLGMSERTSKTGAGFMQLVVDIALWLSFLVFLVYVWDESGTTLDTLFQMMVLGIPIGEFKLVPLKIIGGILMFVGLMIAVGWAKRWIDRRWLQHIVIERGAREAVVTLFGYVGFIVAGLLALTQAGADLKGLAWIGGGLALGIGFGMQEIANNFVSGLILLFERPIRPGDFVTVGEVEGFVRSIRIRATEIETLDNQNVLLPNSELVSGLVTNWVLRDTYGRLRLQVGVAYGSDVDKVREILEEIANEHPEVITDGRAPAPRALFMSFGDSSLNFEVRVRIQRIDRRFTVQSDLNFAIDEAFRREGITIPFPQRDLHIITSPESAEDAAKAAQHPERDEFTSTRILSPSDPTRQHQEAVDLPATLEDTWQAITDIDVLKKWLVRDGTFTPRIGGTFELMLRDESDVSGRIDVYMPPRRLRMVIALRDGEEPLPTGPITVELQVREKNEGTQLKVTVSGIPATEDWEEDYRRSVDRWKNAFAELQDVISRG
;
A
#
# COMPACT_ATOMS: atom_id res chain seq x y z
N MET A 1 45.17 25.83 -3.96
CA MET A 1 43.95 26.66 -3.95
C MET A 1 42.98 26.06 -4.99
N THR A 2 42.25 24.96 -4.81
CA THR A 2 41.47 24.38 -3.70
C THR A 2 40.35 25.28 -3.15
N LEU A 3 39.12 25.02 -3.62
CA LEU A 3 37.84 24.93 -2.87
C LEU A 3 36.72 24.65 -3.92
N ALA A 4 36.33 23.41 -4.22
CA ALA A 4 35.53 22.44 -3.45
C ALA A 4 34.00 22.67 -3.53
N LEU A 5 33.33 21.95 -4.44
CA LEU A 5 31.96 21.45 -4.29
C LEU A 5 31.88 20.04 -4.93
N PRO A 6 31.65 18.96 -4.16
CA PRO A 6 31.57 17.61 -4.71
C PRO A 6 30.14 17.31 -5.16
N THR A 7 29.94 17.09 -6.46
CA THR A 7 28.74 16.42 -6.98
C THR A 7 28.95 14.91 -6.87
N ASP A 8 28.25 14.30 -5.92
CA ASP A 8 28.22 12.86 -5.66
C ASP A 8 27.57 12.12 -6.84
N ARG A 9 28.34 11.88 -7.90
CA ARG A 9 27.95 11.10 -9.09
C ARG A 9 28.14 9.59 -8.92
N ARG A 10 28.58 9.10 -7.75
CA ARG A 10 29.04 7.70 -7.58
C ARG A 10 28.01 6.73 -6.99
N ARG A 11 26.80 7.19 -6.64
CA ARG A 11 25.74 6.30 -6.09
C ARG A 11 24.94 5.49 -7.12
N ILE A 12 25.17 5.69 -8.43
CA ILE A 12 24.29 5.12 -9.47
C ILE A 12 24.87 3.81 -10.07
N HIS A 13 26.16 3.51 -9.92
CA HIS A 13 26.78 2.37 -10.60
C HIS A 13 26.42 0.98 -10.04
N GLY A 14 26.14 0.85 -8.74
CA GLY A 14 25.67 -0.43 -8.16
C GLY A 14 24.27 -0.82 -8.63
N LEU A 15 23.41 0.19 -8.88
CA LEU A 15 22.09 -0.02 -9.44
C LEU A 15 22.17 -0.36 -10.94
N HIS A 16 23.14 0.19 -11.67
CA HIS A 16 23.34 -0.12 -13.08
C HIS A 16 23.77 -1.56 -13.34
N SER A 17 24.59 -2.19 -12.49
CA SER A 17 24.97 -3.60 -12.68
C SER A 17 23.82 -4.55 -12.34
N LEU A 18 22.99 -4.22 -11.35
CA LEU A 18 21.79 -4.97 -11.02
C LEU A 18 20.69 -4.77 -12.07
N CYS A 19 20.50 -3.53 -12.56
CA CYS A 19 19.64 -3.22 -13.70
C CYS A 19 20.17 -3.79 -15.01
N ALA A 20 21.48 -4.00 -15.19
CA ALA A 20 22.05 -4.66 -16.35
C ALA A 20 21.80 -6.17 -16.31
N LEU A 21 21.91 -6.81 -15.14
CA LEU A 21 21.53 -8.21 -14.94
C LEU A 21 20.01 -8.44 -15.06
N LEU A 22 19.20 -7.49 -14.58
CA LEU A 22 17.76 -7.46 -14.80
C LEU A 22 17.42 -7.14 -16.26
N MET A 23 18.15 -6.24 -16.93
CA MET A 23 18.00 -5.97 -18.36
C MET A 23 18.42 -7.16 -19.21
N ILE A 24 19.43 -7.92 -18.83
CA ILE A 24 19.83 -9.13 -19.56
C ILE A 24 18.75 -10.20 -19.41
N ASN A 25 18.14 -10.37 -18.23
CA ASN A 25 16.97 -11.25 -18.05
C ASN A 25 15.71 -10.72 -18.76
N LEU A 26 15.49 -9.39 -18.77
CA LEU A 26 14.42 -8.73 -19.54
C LEU A 26 14.66 -8.77 -21.05
N LEU A 27 15.92 -8.79 -21.52
CA LEU A 27 16.31 -8.98 -22.92
C LEU A 27 16.16 -10.44 -23.35
N PHE A 28 16.38 -11.40 -22.44
CA PHE A 28 16.02 -12.80 -22.67
C PHE A 28 14.49 -12.99 -22.74
N LEU A 29 13.71 -12.26 -21.91
CA LEU A 29 12.25 -12.22 -22.02
C LEU A 29 11.75 -11.46 -23.25
N ALA A 30 12.46 -10.42 -23.70
CA ALA A 30 12.10 -9.63 -24.89
C ALA A 30 12.44 -10.38 -26.20
N ASN A 31 13.53 -11.14 -26.24
CA ASN A 31 13.85 -11.99 -27.41
C ASN A 31 12.87 -13.15 -27.59
N ALA A 32 12.10 -13.53 -26.57
CA ALA A 32 11.00 -14.49 -26.73
C ALA A 32 9.79 -13.89 -27.47
N THR A 33 9.75 -12.56 -27.68
CA THR A 33 8.67 -11.88 -28.43
C THR A 33 9.07 -11.42 -29.83
N ALA A 34 10.33 -11.63 -30.23
CA ALA A 34 10.84 -11.29 -31.55
C ALA A 34 10.96 -12.57 -32.40
N GLN A 35 9.81 -13.20 -32.69
CA GLN A 35 9.74 -14.25 -33.70
C GLN A 35 9.22 -13.65 -35.01
N ASP A 36 9.89 -14.04 -36.09
CA ASP A 36 9.84 -13.47 -37.44
C ASP A 36 8.41 -13.26 -37.97
N ASN A 37 8.14 -12.08 -38.56
CA ASN A 37 6.85 -11.64 -39.11
C ASN A 37 6.53 -12.34 -40.46
N GLY A 38 6.72 -13.66 -40.54
CA GLY A 38 6.00 -14.46 -41.52
C GLY A 38 4.54 -14.48 -41.09
N GLY A 39 3.63 -13.90 -41.88
CA GLY A 39 2.21 -13.82 -41.53
C GLY A 39 1.67 -15.19 -41.12
N PHE A 40 1.31 -15.34 -39.84
CA PHE A 40 0.73 -16.57 -39.31
C PHE A 40 -0.58 -16.87 -40.05
N ASP A 41 -0.64 -18.04 -40.70
CA ASP A 41 -1.81 -18.54 -41.41
C ASP A 41 -2.55 -19.55 -40.51
N PRO A 42 -3.70 -19.17 -39.92
CA PRO A 42 -4.44 -20.06 -39.04
C PRO A 42 -4.99 -21.30 -39.74
N ILE A 43 -5.18 -21.27 -41.07
CA ILE A 43 -5.69 -22.42 -41.83
C ILE A 43 -4.60 -23.47 -42.00
N ALA A 44 -3.39 -23.05 -42.38
CA ALA A 44 -2.24 -23.95 -42.47
C ALA A 44 -1.90 -24.56 -41.10
N ALA A 45 -1.93 -23.76 -40.04
CA ALA A 45 -1.67 -24.21 -38.68
C ALA A 45 -2.75 -25.19 -38.17
N ALA A 46 -4.01 -25.03 -38.57
CA ALA A 46 -5.07 -26.01 -38.27
C ALA A 46 -4.83 -27.37 -38.95
N ALA A 47 -4.27 -27.39 -40.16
CA ALA A 47 -3.88 -28.63 -40.83
C ALA A 47 -2.73 -29.34 -40.10
N ASP A 48 -1.73 -28.60 -39.64
CA ASP A 48 -0.61 -29.14 -38.84
C ASP A 48 -1.09 -29.68 -37.48
N LEU A 49 -2.08 -29.02 -36.86
CA LEU A 49 -2.70 -29.50 -35.61
C LEU A 49 -3.42 -30.84 -35.82
N GLU A 50 -4.10 -31.02 -36.95
CA GLU A 50 -4.76 -32.30 -37.28
C GLU A 50 -3.75 -33.42 -37.50
N VAL A 51 -2.57 -33.13 -38.07
CA VAL A 51 -1.47 -34.11 -38.17
C VAL A 51 -1.05 -34.58 -36.77
N ALA A 52 -0.87 -33.66 -35.81
CA ALA A 52 -0.55 -34.03 -34.43
C ALA A 52 -1.66 -34.88 -33.78
N ARG A 53 -2.94 -34.59 -34.10
CA ARG A 53 -4.08 -35.39 -33.64
C ARG A 53 -4.06 -36.81 -34.20
N THR A 54 -3.72 -36.99 -35.48
CA THR A 54 -3.60 -38.35 -36.06
C THR A 54 -2.48 -39.17 -35.44
N VAL A 55 -1.41 -38.54 -34.91
CA VAL A 55 -0.35 -39.25 -34.18
C VAL A 55 -0.87 -39.79 -32.84
N LEU A 56 -1.74 -39.06 -32.14
CA LEU A 56 -2.37 -39.50 -30.88
C LEU A 56 -3.26 -40.74 -31.03
N ASP A 57 -3.88 -40.92 -32.20
CA ASP A 57 -4.81 -42.01 -32.46
C ASP A 57 -4.12 -43.33 -32.88
N LYS A 58 -2.79 -43.34 -33.09
CA LYS A 58 -2.04 -44.55 -33.42
C LYS A 58 -2.05 -45.55 -32.25
N ALA A 59 -2.17 -46.85 -32.56
CA ALA A 59 -2.22 -47.90 -31.54
C ALA A 59 -0.86 -48.20 -30.89
N ASP A 60 0.24 -48.01 -31.62
CA ASP A 60 1.62 -48.24 -31.17
C ASP A 60 2.40 -46.93 -31.33
N ILE A 61 2.40 -46.11 -30.28
CA ILE A 61 3.01 -44.78 -30.27
C ILE A 61 4.29 -44.83 -29.46
N GLU A 62 5.40 -44.47 -30.10
CA GLU A 62 6.67 -44.26 -29.40
C GLU A 62 6.66 -42.93 -28.63
N SER A 63 7.35 -42.87 -27.50
CA SER A 63 7.45 -41.62 -26.71
C SER A 63 8.11 -40.46 -27.48
N GLY A 64 8.91 -40.78 -28.51
CA GLY A 64 9.53 -39.80 -29.41
C GLY A 64 8.48 -39.03 -30.21
N ASP A 65 7.56 -39.75 -30.85
CA ASP A 65 6.49 -39.18 -31.68
C ASP A 65 5.58 -38.21 -30.91
N LEU A 66 5.29 -38.51 -29.63
CA LEU A 66 4.53 -37.63 -28.74
C LEU A 66 5.31 -36.36 -28.39
N THR A 67 6.64 -36.46 -28.26
CA THR A 67 7.48 -35.31 -27.93
C THR A 67 7.56 -34.35 -29.12
N ASP A 68 7.75 -34.88 -30.33
CA ASP A 68 7.81 -34.08 -31.55
C ASP A 68 6.46 -33.41 -31.84
N SER A 69 5.36 -34.16 -31.70
CA SER A 69 4.00 -33.61 -31.83
C SER A 69 3.73 -32.50 -30.82
N ARG A 70 4.20 -32.65 -29.57
CA ARG A 70 4.05 -31.62 -28.54
C ARG A 70 4.74 -30.31 -28.92
N ILE A 71 5.96 -30.38 -29.47
CA ILE A 71 6.73 -29.18 -29.88
C ILE A 71 5.97 -28.40 -30.95
N VAL A 72 5.40 -29.11 -31.93
CA VAL A 72 4.59 -28.51 -33.00
C VAL A 72 3.35 -27.83 -32.40
N VAL A 73 2.59 -28.53 -31.56
CA VAL A 73 1.34 -28.01 -30.99
C VAL A 73 1.58 -26.83 -30.03
N VAL A 74 2.63 -26.84 -29.21
CA VAL A 74 3.01 -25.68 -28.36
C VAL A 74 3.31 -24.46 -29.22
N THR A 75 3.96 -24.66 -30.37
CA THR A 75 4.28 -23.56 -31.30
C THR A 75 3.00 -22.98 -31.90
N ILE A 76 2.06 -23.83 -32.33
CA ILE A 76 0.76 -23.43 -32.87
C ILE A 76 -0.06 -22.69 -31.79
N GLU A 77 -0.14 -23.20 -30.57
CA GLU A 77 -0.86 -22.58 -29.46
C GLU A 77 -0.35 -21.15 -29.20
N SER A 78 0.98 -20.99 -29.11
CA SER A 78 1.63 -19.70 -28.88
C SER A 78 1.30 -18.70 -29.99
N GLN A 79 1.47 -19.10 -31.25
CA GLN A 79 1.21 -18.24 -32.41
C GLN A 79 -0.28 -17.91 -32.57
N ALA A 80 -1.17 -18.88 -32.33
CA ALA A 80 -2.61 -18.69 -32.34
C ALA A 80 -3.07 -17.73 -31.24
N SER A 81 -2.51 -17.84 -30.03
CA SER A 81 -2.80 -16.90 -28.93
C SER A 81 -2.31 -15.49 -29.24
N GLN A 82 -1.15 -15.32 -29.88
CA GLN A 82 -0.65 -14.02 -30.30
C GLN A 82 -1.48 -13.42 -31.45
N CYS A 83 -1.90 -14.25 -32.40
CA CYS A 83 -2.83 -13.87 -33.45
C CYS A 83 -4.16 -13.38 -32.86
N ALA A 84 -4.75 -14.10 -31.91
CA ALA A 84 -6.00 -13.73 -31.27
C ALA A 84 -5.89 -12.37 -30.54
N GLN A 85 -4.81 -12.13 -29.81
CA GLN A 85 -4.57 -10.82 -29.16
C GLN A 85 -4.44 -9.68 -30.16
N THR A 86 -3.70 -9.90 -31.25
CA THR A 86 -3.48 -8.87 -32.27
C THR A 86 -4.78 -8.56 -33.00
N ALA A 87 -5.55 -9.59 -33.38
CA ALA A 87 -6.85 -9.45 -34.02
C ALA A 87 -7.89 -8.77 -33.10
N ALA A 88 -7.88 -9.07 -31.80
CA ALA A 88 -8.76 -8.41 -30.84
C ALA A 88 -8.49 -6.90 -30.70
N VAL A 89 -7.22 -6.49 -30.73
CA VAL A 89 -6.82 -5.06 -30.72
C VAL A 89 -7.23 -4.38 -32.02
N GLU A 90 -7.03 -5.05 -33.16
CA GLU A 90 -7.45 -4.55 -34.47
C GLU A 90 -8.97 -4.39 -34.56
N ARG A 91 -9.73 -5.41 -34.12
CA ARG A 91 -11.20 -5.37 -34.02
C ARG A 91 -11.66 -4.19 -33.16
N ALA A 92 -11.11 -4.03 -31.94
CA ALA A 92 -11.50 -2.93 -31.06
C ALA A 92 -11.19 -1.54 -31.68
N GLY A 93 -10.08 -1.44 -32.44
CA GLY A 93 -9.72 -0.22 -33.16
C GLY A 93 -10.67 0.09 -34.33
N LEU A 94 -11.08 -0.92 -35.09
CA LEU A 94 -12.04 -0.81 -36.19
C LEU A 94 -13.46 -0.53 -35.67
N GLU A 95 -13.88 -1.22 -34.61
CA GLU A 95 -15.18 -1.04 -33.95
C GLU A 95 -15.33 0.40 -33.42
N ALA A 96 -14.29 0.97 -32.79
CA ALA A 96 -14.30 2.37 -32.36
C ALA A 96 -14.43 3.39 -33.51
N ARG A 97 -13.99 3.04 -34.73
CA ARG A 97 -14.16 3.88 -35.94
C ARG A 97 -15.50 3.64 -36.64
N TYR A 98 -16.04 2.44 -36.54
CA TYR A 98 -17.31 2.05 -37.15
C TYR A 98 -18.52 2.51 -36.32
N GLU A 99 -18.45 2.47 -34.99
CA GLU A 99 -19.58 2.76 -34.09
C GLU A 99 -20.22 4.15 -34.33
N PRO A 100 -19.46 5.25 -34.54
CA PRO A 100 -20.04 6.55 -34.88
C PRO A 100 -20.74 6.60 -36.25
N LEU A 101 -20.40 5.67 -37.16
CA LEU A 101 -20.87 5.61 -38.54
C LEU A 101 -21.98 4.56 -38.75
N ARG A 102 -22.34 3.80 -37.70
CA ARG A 102 -23.23 2.64 -37.82
C ARG A 102 -24.64 3.00 -38.27
N ASP A 103 -25.16 4.13 -37.78
CA ASP A 103 -26.56 4.53 -37.96
C ASP A 103 -26.75 5.61 -39.06
N ILE A 104 -25.72 5.87 -39.88
CA ILE A 104 -25.80 6.84 -40.99
C ILE A 104 -26.41 6.16 -42.22
N ASP A 105 -27.53 6.73 -42.71
CA ASP A 105 -28.25 6.22 -43.88
C ASP A 105 -27.58 6.62 -45.21
N GLY A 106 -27.63 5.73 -46.20
CA GLY A 106 -26.88 5.87 -47.47
C GLY A 106 -27.28 7.08 -48.33
N ASP A 107 -28.44 7.68 -48.06
CA ASP A 107 -28.99 8.81 -48.81
C ASP A 107 -28.37 10.18 -48.44
N VAL A 108 -27.57 10.25 -47.36
CA VAL A 108 -27.02 11.52 -46.84
C VAL A 108 -25.69 11.90 -47.51
N SER A 109 -24.83 10.92 -47.84
CA SER A 109 -23.57 11.14 -48.56
C SER A 109 -22.98 9.81 -49.09
N PRO A 110 -22.76 9.65 -50.41
CA PRO A 110 -22.23 8.42 -51.00
C PRO A 110 -20.83 8.04 -50.50
N THR A 111 -19.98 9.04 -50.22
CA THR A 111 -18.59 8.82 -49.81
C THR A 111 -18.47 8.31 -48.37
N ILE A 112 -19.40 8.71 -47.50
CA ILE A 112 -19.46 8.22 -46.12
C ILE A 112 -19.97 6.77 -46.09
N PHE A 113 -20.91 6.45 -46.97
CA PHE A 113 -21.42 5.09 -47.13
C PHE A 113 -20.34 4.12 -47.66
N GLU A 114 -19.52 4.52 -48.64
CA GLU A 114 -18.38 3.72 -49.10
C GLU A 114 -17.36 3.47 -47.98
N GLN A 115 -17.00 4.50 -47.19
CA GLN A 115 -16.12 4.35 -46.04
C GLN A 115 -16.71 3.44 -44.96
N GLN A 116 -18.01 3.54 -44.69
CA GLN A 116 -18.73 2.68 -43.75
C GLN A 116 -18.68 1.22 -44.21
N GLN A 117 -18.90 0.96 -45.51
CA GLN A 117 -18.88 -0.39 -46.10
C GLN A 117 -17.47 -1.00 -46.10
N GLU A 118 -16.44 -0.18 -46.36
CA GLU A 118 -15.04 -0.60 -46.25
C GLU A 118 -14.67 -0.95 -44.80
N LEU A 119 -15.00 -0.08 -43.84
CA LEU A 119 -14.77 -0.33 -42.40
C LEU A 119 -15.50 -1.58 -41.90
N ARG A 120 -16.74 -1.79 -42.36
CA ARG A 120 -17.51 -3.00 -42.04
C ARG A 120 -16.82 -4.26 -42.56
N THR A 121 -16.35 -4.23 -43.81
CA THR A 121 -15.66 -5.38 -44.42
C THR A 121 -14.35 -5.70 -43.69
N GLN A 122 -13.59 -4.66 -43.28
CA GLN A 122 -12.39 -4.83 -42.48
C GLN A 122 -12.70 -5.37 -41.07
N LEU A 123 -13.78 -4.87 -40.45
CA LEU A 123 -14.23 -5.33 -39.13
C LEU A 123 -14.68 -6.80 -39.16
N ASP A 124 -15.46 -7.19 -40.16
CA ASP A 124 -15.92 -8.57 -40.35
C ASP A 124 -14.71 -9.53 -40.54
N ALA A 125 -13.71 -9.13 -41.35
CA ALA A 125 -12.48 -9.90 -41.53
C ALA A 125 -11.64 -10.00 -40.24
N ALA A 126 -11.58 -8.94 -39.43
CA ALA A 126 -10.90 -8.94 -38.14
C ALA A 126 -11.60 -9.86 -37.12
N ILE A 127 -12.95 -9.85 -37.09
CA ILE A 127 -13.77 -10.75 -36.26
C ILE A 127 -13.53 -12.22 -36.64
N GLU A 128 -13.56 -12.53 -37.95
CA GLU A 128 -13.33 -13.88 -38.44
C GLU A 128 -11.92 -14.38 -38.05
N ARG A 129 -10.90 -13.53 -38.22
CA ARG A 129 -9.52 -13.83 -37.82
C ARG A 129 -9.38 -14.04 -36.32
N GLU A 130 -9.98 -13.19 -35.50
CA GLU A 130 -10.00 -13.36 -34.03
C GLU A 130 -10.64 -14.70 -33.65
N THR A 131 -11.77 -15.04 -34.26
CA THR A 131 -12.51 -16.27 -33.98
C THR A 131 -11.72 -17.53 -34.36
N LEU A 132 -11.11 -17.53 -35.55
CA LEU A 132 -10.24 -18.63 -36.01
C LEU A 132 -9.02 -18.80 -35.10
N CYS A 133 -8.33 -17.72 -34.76
CA CYS A 133 -7.15 -17.81 -33.91
C CYS A 133 -7.49 -18.19 -32.46
N THR A 134 -8.64 -17.77 -31.94
CA THR A 134 -9.09 -18.13 -30.58
C THR A 134 -9.51 -19.60 -30.50
N SER A 135 -10.25 -20.09 -31.50
CA SER A 135 -10.63 -21.52 -31.58
C SER A 135 -9.41 -22.42 -31.76
N LEU A 136 -8.50 -22.08 -32.68
CA LEU A 136 -7.25 -22.83 -32.88
C LEU A 136 -6.38 -22.88 -31.62
N ALA A 137 -6.30 -21.79 -30.85
CA ALA A 137 -5.59 -21.78 -29.58
C ALA A 137 -6.24 -22.72 -28.55
N ALA A 138 -7.57 -22.75 -28.48
CA ALA A 138 -8.31 -23.64 -27.59
C ALA A 138 -8.15 -25.12 -27.99
N ASP A 139 -8.25 -25.43 -29.29
CA ASP A 139 -8.06 -26.79 -29.80
C ASP A 139 -6.62 -27.28 -29.58
N SER A 140 -5.63 -26.42 -29.81
CA SER A 140 -4.23 -26.73 -29.53
C SER A 140 -3.99 -27.04 -28.06
N SER A 141 -4.58 -26.27 -27.14
CA SER A 141 -4.53 -26.53 -25.70
C SER A 141 -5.15 -27.90 -25.36
N SER A 142 -6.31 -28.24 -25.95
CA SER A 142 -6.93 -29.55 -25.75
C SER A 142 -6.07 -30.70 -26.26
N VAL A 143 -5.38 -30.53 -27.39
CA VAL A 143 -4.46 -31.55 -27.93
C VAL A 143 -3.23 -31.70 -27.04
N LEU A 144 -2.68 -30.60 -26.49
CA LEU A 144 -1.56 -30.66 -25.53
C LEU A 144 -1.93 -31.42 -24.26
N ASP A 145 -3.14 -31.23 -23.75
CA ASP A 145 -3.65 -31.98 -22.60
C ASP A 145 -3.77 -33.47 -22.92
N ALA A 146 -4.29 -33.82 -24.11
CA ALA A 146 -4.35 -35.20 -24.57
C ALA A 146 -2.96 -35.86 -24.72
N ILE A 147 -1.99 -35.13 -25.28
CA ILE A 147 -0.59 -35.59 -25.37
C ILE A 147 -0.01 -35.83 -23.98
N THR A 148 -0.22 -34.89 -23.06
CA THR A 148 0.30 -34.97 -21.69
C THR A 148 -0.32 -36.14 -20.93
N GLN A 149 -1.64 -36.35 -21.08
CA GLN A 149 -2.34 -37.50 -20.53
C GLN A 149 -1.79 -38.80 -21.11
N ARG A 150 -1.63 -38.89 -22.43
CA ARG A 150 -1.14 -40.09 -23.09
C ARG A 150 0.29 -40.44 -22.70
N GLN A 151 1.16 -39.44 -22.60
CA GLN A 151 2.52 -39.61 -22.09
C GLN A 151 2.51 -40.14 -20.65
N THR A 152 1.62 -39.63 -19.80
CA THR A 152 1.47 -40.09 -18.40
C THR A 152 1.01 -41.55 -18.34
N GLU A 153 0.02 -41.93 -19.14
CA GLU A 153 -0.48 -43.31 -19.24
C GLU A 153 0.61 -44.29 -19.69
N LEU A 154 1.35 -43.94 -20.75
CA LEU A 154 2.48 -44.74 -21.22
C LEU A 154 3.52 -44.89 -20.11
N SER A 155 3.93 -43.78 -19.48
CA SER A 155 4.87 -43.80 -18.34
C SER A 155 4.47 -44.81 -17.26
N GLN A 156 3.21 -44.76 -16.82
CA GLN A 156 2.68 -45.69 -15.83
C GLN A 156 2.71 -47.15 -16.29
N GLN A 157 2.34 -47.42 -17.56
CA GLN A 157 2.41 -48.76 -18.13
C GLN A 157 3.86 -49.28 -18.16
N TYR A 158 4.83 -48.46 -18.52
CA TYR A 158 6.24 -48.86 -18.58
C TYR A 158 6.86 -49.08 -17.19
N LEU A 159 6.54 -48.26 -16.19
CA LEU A 159 7.04 -48.47 -14.82
C LEU A 159 6.51 -49.77 -14.19
N THR A 160 5.25 -50.10 -14.49
CA THR A 160 4.57 -51.29 -13.94
C THR A 160 4.81 -52.55 -14.76
N ALA A 161 5.40 -52.43 -15.95
CA ALA A 161 5.79 -53.57 -16.77
C ALA A 161 6.79 -54.48 -16.03
N ARG A 162 6.50 -55.79 -16.03
CA ARG A 162 7.34 -56.80 -15.39
C ARG A 162 8.39 -57.28 -16.39
N GLY A 163 9.66 -57.01 -16.11
CA GLY A 163 10.80 -57.51 -16.88
C GLY A 163 11.43 -58.77 -16.28
N HIS A 164 12.61 -59.15 -16.77
CA HIS A 164 13.37 -60.27 -16.23
C HIS A 164 13.77 -60.04 -14.76
N SER A 165 13.58 -61.02 -13.89
CA SER A 165 14.00 -60.90 -12.48
C SER A 165 15.53 -60.96 -12.36
N VAL A 166 16.08 -60.46 -11.24
CA VAL A 166 17.52 -60.58 -10.92
C VAL A 166 17.97 -62.05 -10.93
N PHE A 167 17.10 -62.99 -10.53
CA PHE A 167 17.39 -64.42 -10.61
C PHE A 167 17.44 -64.94 -12.06
N GLY A 168 16.61 -64.39 -12.95
CA GLY A 168 16.70 -64.65 -14.40
C GLY A 168 18.04 -64.16 -14.95
N ALA A 169 18.40 -62.92 -14.65
CA ALA A 169 19.68 -62.33 -15.07
C ALA A 169 20.90 -63.08 -14.49
N LEU A 170 20.86 -63.51 -13.21
CA LEU A 170 21.93 -64.33 -12.61
C LEU A 170 22.08 -65.70 -13.27
N ARG A 171 20.95 -66.28 -13.71
CA ARG A 171 20.92 -67.59 -14.37
C ARG A 171 21.44 -67.51 -15.81
N GLU A 172 21.24 -66.37 -16.46
CA GLU A 172 21.74 -66.05 -17.81
C GLU A 172 23.18 -65.51 -17.79
N LEU A 173 23.70 -65.10 -16.62
CA LEU A 173 25.05 -64.57 -16.45
C LEU A 173 26.16 -65.50 -16.98
N PRO A 174 26.13 -66.84 -16.76
CA PRO A 174 27.13 -67.74 -17.32
C PRO A 174 27.08 -67.84 -18.86
N SER A 175 25.91 -67.64 -19.48
CA SER A 175 25.76 -67.58 -20.94
C SER A 175 26.21 -66.23 -21.49
N ASP A 176 25.86 -65.12 -20.83
CA ASP A 176 26.30 -63.78 -21.22
C ASP A 176 27.82 -63.62 -21.10
N VAL A 177 28.44 -64.14 -20.03
CA VAL A 177 29.90 -64.14 -19.85
C VAL A 177 30.59 -65.01 -20.91
N ARG A 178 29.98 -66.13 -21.30
CA ARG A 178 30.49 -66.98 -22.40
C ARG A 178 30.32 -66.33 -23.78
N ALA A 179 29.29 -65.51 -23.97
CA ALA A 179 29.05 -64.73 -25.18
C ALA A 179 29.89 -63.44 -25.25
N LEU A 180 30.45 -62.98 -24.14
CA LEU A 180 31.24 -61.74 -24.02
C LEU A 180 32.41 -61.67 -25.01
N PRO A 181 33.24 -62.71 -25.21
CA PRO A 181 34.31 -62.69 -26.22
C PRO A 181 33.79 -62.54 -27.65
N GLY A 182 32.61 -63.11 -27.95
CA GLY A 182 31.95 -62.98 -29.25
C GLY A 182 31.37 -61.59 -29.49
N ARG A 183 30.70 -61.02 -28.48
CA ARG A 183 30.21 -59.62 -28.52
C ARG A 183 31.35 -58.62 -28.63
N LEU A 184 32.43 -58.83 -27.88
CA LEU A 184 33.64 -58.01 -27.96
C LEU A 184 34.29 -58.10 -29.35
N ARG A 185 34.37 -59.30 -29.94
CA ARG A 185 34.92 -59.50 -31.30
C ARG A 185 34.04 -58.84 -32.38
N GLY A 186 32.70 -58.88 -32.24
CA GLY A 186 31.78 -58.16 -33.12
C GLY A 186 31.89 -56.63 -33.02
N SER A 187 32.13 -56.10 -31.82
CA SER A 187 32.37 -54.67 -31.59
C SER A 187 33.77 -54.19 -31.98
N MET A 188 34.68 -55.11 -32.31
CA MET A 188 36.04 -54.82 -32.79
C MET A 188 36.15 -54.71 -34.32
N ASN A 189 35.05 -54.82 -35.06
CA ASN A 189 34.98 -54.45 -36.48
C ASN A 189 34.95 -52.91 -36.61
N LEU A 190 36.09 -52.28 -36.32
CA LEU A 190 36.29 -50.84 -36.42
C LEU A 190 36.47 -50.47 -37.89
N ARG A 191 35.68 -49.52 -38.40
CA ARG A 191 35.97 -48.85 -39.67
C ARG A 191 37.06 -47.82 -39.41
N LEU A 192 38.27 -48.16 -39.80
CA LEU A 192 39.42 -47.26 -39.65
C LEU A 192 39.45 -46.29 -40.83
N VAL A 193 39.96 -45.08 -40.59
CA VAL A 193 40.24 -44.09 -41.64
C VAL A 193 41.18 -44.70 -42.67
N GLU A 194 40.98 -44.37 -43.96
CA GLU A 194 41.80 -44.89 -45.05
C GLU A 194 43.30 -44.70 -44.78
N GLY A 195 44.06 -45.80 -44.88
CA GLY A 195 45.51 -45.82 -44.64
C GLY A 195 45.96 -46.20 -43.22
N VAL A 196 45.04 -46.42 -42.27
CA VAL A 196 45.37 -46.88 -40.91
C VAL A 196 45.05 -48.37 -40.75
N THR A 197 46.06 -49.19 -40.43
CA THR A 197 45.86 -50.61 -40.11
C THR A 197 45.51 -50.82 -38.62
N PRO A 198 44.89 -51.96 -38.24
CA PRO A 198 44.66 -52.27 -36.81
C PRO A 198 45.94 -52.34 -35.98
N LEU A 199 47.07 -52.69 -36.61
CA LEU A 199 48.39 -52.69 -35.98
C LEU A 199 48.88 -51.25 -35.73
N ASP A 200 48.64 -50.33 -36.67
CA ASP A 200 48.94 -48.91 -36.50
C ASP A 200 48.11 -48.32 -35.36
N LEU A 201 46.80 -48.64 -35.29
CA LEU A 201 45.95 -48.24 -34.17
C LEU A 201 46.48 -48.75 -32.82
N PHE A 202 46.87 -50.03 -32.74
CA PHE A 202 47.43 -50.60 -31.52
C PHE A 202 48.67 -49.84 -31.05
N TRP A 203 49.63 -49.60 -31.95
CA TRP A 203 50.85 -48.86 -31.61
C TRP A 203 50.59 -47.39 -31.30
N LEU A 204 49.66 -46.74 -32.00
CA LEU A 204 49.24 -45.37 -31.71
C LEU A 204 48.65 -45.26 -30.30
N LEU A 205 47.80 -46.21 -29.88
CA LEU A 205 47.24 -46.24 -28.52
C LEU A 205 48.31 -46.49 -27.45
N VAL A 206 49.20 -47.47 -27.67
CA VAL A 206 50.27 -47.80 -26.72
C VAL A 206 51.27 -46.64 -26.58
N LEU A 207 51.72 -46.06 -27.69
CA LEU A 207 52.74 -45.02 -27.70
C LEU A 207 52.18 -43.70 -27.17
N SER A 208 50.98 -43.30 -27.59
CA SER A 208 50.32 -42.09 -27.07
C SER A 208 49.99 -42.22 -25.57
N GLY A 209 49.47 -43.38 -25.13
CA GLY A 209 49.21 -43.67 -23.73
C GLY A 209 50.48 -43.64 -22.88
N ALA A 210 51.57 -44.26 -23.34
CA ALA A 210 52.86 -44.26 -22.63
C ALA A 210 53.48 -42.87 -22.54
N ILE A 211 53.45 -42.08 -23.63
CA ILE A 211 53.93 -40.69 -23.63
C ILE A 211 53.10 -39.83 -22.66
N ALA A 212 51.77 -39.97 -22.71
CA ALA A 212 50.86 -39.21 -21.88
C ALA A 212 51.01 -39.56 -20.39
N ALA A 213 51.12 -40.84 -20.05
CA ALA A 213 51.40 -41.30 -18.69
C ALA A 213 52.76 -40.80 -18.19
N GLY A 214 53.80 -40.88 -19.02
CA GLY A 214 55.14 -40.36 -18.72
C GLY A 214 55.13 -38.85 -18.44
N LEU A 215 54.48 -38.06 -19.29
CA LEU A 215 54.29 -36.62 -19.11
C LEU A 215 53.50 -36.33 -17.83
N GLY A 216 52.44 -37.10 -17.54
CA GLY A 216 51.67 -36.95 -16.32
C GLY A 216 52.45 -37.27 -15.05
N ILE A 217 53.30 -38.31 -15.08
CA ILE A 217 54.20 -38.65 -13.96
C ILE A 217 55.22 -37.52 -13.76
N PHE A 218 55.78 -36.98 -14.85
CA PHE A 218 56.69 -35.84 -14.80
C PHE A 218 56.03 -34.60 -14.17
N ILE A 219 54.81 -34.24 -14.61
CA ILE A 219 54.03 -33.13 -14.03
C ILE A 219 53.79 -33.35 -12.54
N ARG A 220 53.35 -34.57 -12.16
CA ARG A 220 53.12 -34.95 -10.76
C ARG A 220 54.37 -34.77 -9.90
N HIS A 221 55.51 -35.30 -10.37
CA HIS A 221 56.78 -35.22 -9.66
C HIS A 221 57.26 -33.76 -9.54
N ARG A 222 57.19 -32.99 -10.64
CA ARG A 222 57.62 -31.59 -10.68
C ARG A 222 56.76 -30.69 -9.78
N PHE A 223 55.46 -30.96 -9.69
CA PHE A 223 54.56 -30.24 -8.81
C PHE A 223 54.78 -30.61 -7.35
N ASN A 224 54.89 -31.90 -7.01
CA ASN A 224 55.11 -32.34 -5.63
C ASN A 224 56.42 -31.79 -5.06
N THR A 225 57.50 -31.81 -5.84
CA THR A 225 58.79 -31.20 -5.44
C THR A 225 58.66 -29.69 -5.21
N ALA A 226 57.91 -28.97 -6.06
CA ALA A 226 57.65 -27.55 -5.87
C ALA A 226 56.73 -27.25 -4.66
N TYR A 227 55.79 -28.14 -4.36
CA TYR A 227 54.87 -28.02 -3.23
C TYR A 227 55.58 -28.26 -1.90
N GLU A 228 56.39 -29.32 -1.81
CA GLU A 228 57.23 -29.62 -0.64
C GLU A 228 58.23 -28.48 -0.39
N ALA A 229 58.87 -27.96 -1.44
CA ALA A 229 59.76 -26.80 -1.34
C ALA A 229 59.06 -25.52 -0.86
N ALA A 230 57.74 -25.41 -0.99
CA ALA A 230 56.95 -24.28 -0.54
C ALA A 230 56.43 -24.41 0.91
N GLY A 231 56.84 -25.45 1.64
CA GLY A 231 56.45 -25.71 3.03
C GLY A 231 55.35 -26.76 3.20
N GLY A 232 54.99 -27.50 2.14
CA GLY A 232 54.16 -28.69 2.22
C GLY A 232 52.79 -28.44 2.87
N ASP A 233 52.38 -29.34 3.77
CA ASP A 233 51.11 -29.26 4.49
C ASP A 233 51.15 -28.32 5.72
N ASP A 234 52.34 -27.86 6.11
CA ASP A 234 52.58 -26.97 7.25
C ASP A 234 52.55 -25.48 6.87
N ALA A 235 52.58 -25.16 5.58
CA ALA A 235 52.46 -23.80 5.07
C ALA A 235 51.00 -23.29 5.15
N PRO A 236 50.76 -21.99 5.43
CA PRO A 236 49.41 -21.43 5.47
C PRO A 236 48.71 -21.66 4.12
N PRO A 237 47.43 -22.09 4.12
CA PRO A 237 46.73 -22.51 2.93
C PRO A 237 46.62 -21.36 1.93
N ARG A 238 47.46 -21.39 0.89
CA ARG A 238 47.40 -20.44 -0.22
C ARG A 238 46.49 -21.01 -1.30
N MET A 239 45.52 -20.21 -1.75
CA MET A 239 44.63 -20.51 -2.88
C MET A 239 45.37 -21.08 -4.11
N LYS A 240 46.64 -20.66 -4.29
CA LYS A 240 47.57 -21.15 -5.33
C LYS A 240 47.75 -22.67 -5.38
N TYR A 241 47.59 -23.40 -4.27
CA TYR A 241 47.85 -24.85 -4.21
C TYR A 241 46.58 -25.69 -4.01
N LEU A 242 45.41 -25.05 -3.86
CA LEU A 242 44.14 -25.71 -3.57
C LEU A 242 43.69 -26.65 -4.69
N PHE A 243 43.65 -26.15 -5.93
CA PHE A 243 43.24 -26.91 -7.11
C PHE A 243 44.37 -27.68 -7.79
N PRO A 244 45.61 -27.16 -7.88
CA PRO A 244 46.67 -27.85 -8.61
C PRO A 244 47.17 -29.14 -7.96
N LYS A 245 47.04 -29.31 -6.62
CA LYS A 245 47.56 -30.49 -5.91
C LYS A 245 46.81 -31.79 -6.29
N PRO A 246 45.48 -31.89 -6.18
CA PRO A 246 44.75 -33.06 -6.66
C PRO A 246 44.92 -33.27 -8.18
N LEU A 247 44.92 -32.20 -8.96
CA LEU A 247 45.09 -32.26 -10.42
C LEU A 247 46.44 -32.90 -10.81
N ALA A 248 47.54 -32.46 -10.19
CA ALA A 248 48.87 -33.00 -10.43
C ALA A 248 48.98 -34.47 -10.00
N GLN A 249 48.30 -34.87 -8.93
CA GLN A 249 48.31 -36.26 -8.44
C GLN A 249 47.71 -37.25 -9.46
N TYR A 250 46.67 -36.84 -10.18
CA TYR A 250 45.97 -37.65 -11.20
C TYR A 250 46.31 -37.28 -12.64
N ALA A 251 47.30 -36.40 -12.86
CA ALA A 251 47.77 -36.03 -14.20
C ALA A 251 48.09 -37.23 -15.13
N PRO A 252 48.69 -38.35 -14.66
CA PRO A 252 48.89 -39.53 -15.52
C PRO A 252 47.59 -40.08 -16.11
N LEU A 253 46.57 -40.29 -15.27
CA LEU A 253 45.27 -40.86 -15.69
C LEU A 253 44.49 -39.90 -16.59
N LEU A 254 44.55 -38.59 -16.31
CA LEU A 254 43.88 -37.58 -17.12
C LEU A 254 44.48 -37.49 -18.52
N LEU A 255 45.81 -37.38 -18.61
CA LEU A 255 46.50 -37.27 -19.89
C LEU A 255 46.40 -38.58 -20.69
N GLU A 256 46.53 -39.73 -20.04
CA GLU A 256 46.34 -41.03 -20.67
C GLU A 256 44.94 -41.17 -21.25
N GLY A 257 43.89 -40.85 -20.48
CA GLY A 257 42.52 -40.88 -20.96
C GLY A 257 42.27 -39.93 -22.15
N ILE A 258 42.76 -38.69 -22.08
CA ILE A 258 42.65 -37.72 -23.20
C ILE A 258 43.37 -38.26 -24.44
N ALA A 259 44.61 -38.72 -24.30
CA ALA A 259 45.40 -39.22 -25.42
C ALA A 259 44.72 -40.41 -26.12
N LEU A 260 44.22 -41.38 -25.34
CA LEU A 260 43.50 -42.54 -25.87
C LEU A 260 42.22 -42.13 -26.60
N VAL A 261 41.41 -41.23 -26.02
CA VAL A 261 40.19 -40.72 -26.69
C VAL A 261 40.53 -39.98 -27.98
N SER A 262 41.54 -39.10 -27.96
CA SER A 262 41.97 -38.35 -29.15
C SER A 262 42.45 -39.26 -30.27
N VAL A 263 43.24 -40.30 -29.96
CA VAL A 263 43.68 -41.28 -30.95
C VAL A 263 42.50 -42.04 -31.54
N LEU A 264 41.54 -42.48 -30.71
CA LEU A 264 40.36 -43.19 -31.19
C LEU A 264 39.49 -42.33 -32.12
N TYR A 265 39.25 -41.05 -31.78
CA TYR A 265 38.51 -40.13 -32.65
C TYR A 265 39.26 -39.76 -33.94
N ALA A 266 40.59 -39.80 -33.93
CA ALA A 266 41.39 -39.50 -35.11
C ALA A 266 41.55 -40.69 -36.08
N THR A 267 41.34 -41.92 -35.61
CA THR A 267 41.64 -43.15 -36.35
C THR A 267 40.41 -43.97 -36.74
N ILE A 268 39.29 -43.80 -36.04
CA ILE A 268 38.03 -44.50 -36.31
C ILE A 268 37.09 -43.56 -37.09
N ASP A 269 36.66 -44.00 -38.26
CA ASP A 269 35.66 -43.30 -39.05
C ASP A 269 34.27 -43.41 -38.38
N GLY A 270 33.59 -42.28 -38.20
CA GLY A 270 32.34 -42.20 -37.44
C GLY A 270 32.48 -42.48 -35.94
N ALA A 271 33.65 -42.24 -35.35
CA ALA A 271 33.88 -42.40 -33.91
C ALA A 271 32.80 -41.66 -33.08
N SER A 272 32.17 -42.40 -32.16
CA SER A 272 31.12 -41.85 -31.30
C SER A 272 31.17 -42.46 -29.91
N LEU A 273 30.53 -41.79 -28.94
CA LEU A 273 30.38 -42.30 -27.56
C LEU A 273 29.51 -43.56 -27.47
N GLU A 274 28.87 -43.99 -28.55
CA GLU A 274 28.16 -45.27 -28.59
C GLU A 274 29.14 -46.46 -28.70
N MET A 275 30.34 -46.24 -29.25
CA MET A 275 31.36 -47.29 -29.37
C MET A 275 31.98 -47.64 -28.01
N ALA A 276 32.02 -48.93 -27.67
CA ALA A 276 32.51 -49.41 -26.37
C ALA A 276 33.99 -49.06 -26.12
N VAL A 277 34.83 -49.10 -27.18
CA VAL A 277 36.27 -48.76 -27.09
C VAL A 277 36.47 -47.28 -26.71
N VAL A 278 35.68 -46.38 -27.31
CA VAL A 278 35.70 -44.95 -26.99
C VAL A 278 35.22 -44.70 -25.55
N ARG A 279 34.14 -45.37 -25.13
CA ARG A 279 33.64 -45.28 -23.74
C ARG A 279 34.65 -45.75 -22.71
N LEU A 280 35.39 -46.82 -23.00
CA LEU A 280 36.43 -47.34 -22.10
C LEU A 280 37.56 -46.33 -21.90
N ALA A 281 38.05 -45.71 -22.99
CA ALA A 281 39.05 -44.65 -22.92
C ALA A 281 38.51 -43.40 -22.18
N THR A 282 37.27 -43.00 -22.46
CA THR A 282 36.60 -41.91 -21.74
C THR A 282 36.42 -42.25 -20.25
N GLY A 283 36.16 -43.51 -19.91
CA GLY A 283 36.04 -43.99 -18.53
C GLY A 283 37.31 -43.80 -17.71
N ILE A 284 38.49 -44.02 -18.30
CA ILE A 284 39.79 -43.76 -17.66
C ILE A 284 39.93 -42.27 -17.30
N PHE A 285 39.59 -41.40 -18.26
CA PHE A 285 39.59 -39.96 -18.04
C PHE A 285 38.61 -39.54 -16.93
N LEU A 286 37.36 -40.02 -16.99
CA LEU A 286 36.32 -39.71 -16.00
C LEU A 286 36.70 -40.20 -14.60
N PHE A 287 37.38 -41.34 -14.47
CA PHE A 287 37.88 -41.83 -13.19
C PHE A 287 38.98 -40.93 -12.63
N GLY A 288 39.90 -40.46 -13.47
CA GLY A 288 40.92 -39.49 -13.11
C GLY A 288 40.28 -38.17 -12.64
N LEU A 289 39.38 -37.61 -13.43
CA LEU A 289 38.69 -36.34 -13.13
C LEU A 289 37.86 -36.44 -11.84
N GLY A 290 37.10 -37.51 -11.70
CA GLY A 290 36.31 -37.73 -10.49
C GLY A 290 37.19 -37.92 -9.25
N SER A 291 38.33 -38.61 -9.37
CA SER A 291 39.29 -38.75 -8.27
C SER A 291 39.90 -37.41 -7.85
N VAL A 292 40.16 -36.50 -8.79
CA VAL A 292 40.55 -35.10 -8.51
C VAL A 292 39.46 -34.41 -7.68
N VAL A 293 38.19 -34.50 -8.10
CA VAL A 293 37.07 -33.86 -7.40
C VAL A 293 36.89 -34.45 -5.99
N ILE A 294 36.96 -35.77 -5.82
CA ILE A 294 36.86 -36.43 -4.50
C ILE A 294 37.99 -35.99 -3.58
N ASP A 295 39.24 -36.03 -4.05
CA ASP A 295 40.41 -35.70 -3.22
C ASP A 295 40.48 -34.22 -2.89
N TRP A 296 40.02 -33.37 -3.80
CA TRP A 296 39.82 -31.95 -3.55
C TRP A 296 38.73 -31.71 -2.51
N ALA A 297 37.51 -32.23 -2.72
CA ALA A 297 36.34 -31.98 -1.86
C ALA A 297 36.47 -32.58 -0.44
N THR A 298 37.38 -33.54 -0.26
CA THR A 298 37.71 -34.17 1.03
C THR A 298 39.10 -33.80 1.54
N GLY A 299 39.71 -32.76 0.97
CA GLY A 299 41.02 -32.24 1.38
C GLY A 299 40.96 -31.36 2.65
N PRO A 300 42.12 -31.04 3.25
CA PRO A 300 42.20 -30.23 4.47
C PRO A 300 41.81 -28.76 4.29
N VAL A 301 41.79 -28.26 3.04
CA VAL A 301 41.44 -26.87 2.70
C VAL A 301 40.16 -26.81 1.85
N SER A 302 39.25 -27.74 2.09
CA SER A 302 38.10 -27.99 1.22
C SER A 302 36.78 -27.87 1.98
N PRO A 303 35.62 -28.05 1.32
CA PRO A 303 34.32 -28.03 1.99
C PRO A 303 34.25 -29.00 3.19
N ALA A 304 34.98 -30.12 3.14
CA ALA A 304 35.08 -31.11 4.21
C ALA A 304 35.78 -30.60 5.48
N ALA A 305 36.64 -29.59 5.40
CA ALA A 305 37.37 -29.06 6.55
C ALA A 305 36.44 -28.42 7.59
N ASN A 306 35.30 -27.89 7.14
CA ASN A 306 34.28 -27.29 7.99
C ASN A 306 33.35 -28.32 8.65
N VAL A 307 33.53 -29.62 8.38
CA VAL A 307 32.70 -30.70 8.92
C VAL A 307 33.39 -31.32 10.14
N ALA A 308 32.81 -31.09 11.31
CA ALA A 308 33.33 -31.60 12.58
C ALA A 308 33.56 -33.13 12.56
N GLY A 309 34.76 -33.55 12.93
CA GLY A 309 35.16 -34.96 13.02
C GLY A 309 35.42 -35.66 11.68
N LEU A 310 35.34 -34.97 10.53
CA LEU A 310 35.61 -35.59 9.22
C LEU A 310 37.11 -35.79 8.96
N VAL A 311 37.91 -34.77 9.21
CA VAL A 311 39.37 -34.77 9.09
C VAL A 311 39.98 -34.92 10.50
N PRO A 312 40.91 -35.85 10.76
CA PRO A 312 41.58 -36.78 9.84
C PRO A 312 40.92 -38.19 9.74
N ASP A 313 40.12 -38.59 10.71
CA ASP A 313 39.79 -40.01 10.96
C ASP A 313 38.89 -40.65 9.88
N HIS A 314 38.00 -39.88 9.25
CA HIS A 314 37.00 -40.41 8.33
C HIS A 314 37.28 -40.15 6.85
N VAL A 315 38.35 -39.43 6.49
CA VAL A 315 38.68 -39.06 5.10
C VAL A 315 39.02 -40.27 4.23
N LYS A 316 40.01 -41.08 4.64
CA LYS A 316 40.44 -42.29 3.90
C LYS A 316 39.29 -43.28 3.64
N PRO A 317 38.52 -43.70 4.66
CA PRO A 317 37.40 -44.61 4.46
C PRO A 317 36.26 -44.00 3.63
N LEU A 318 36.06 -42.67 3.66
CA LEU A 318 35.06 -42.02 2.80
C LEU A 318 35.51 -41.98 1.33
N ARG A 319 36.77 -41.63 1.06
CA ARG A 319 37.33 -41.60 -0.31
C ARG A 319 37.24 -42.95 -1.00
N LEU A 320 37.54 -44.03 -0.29
CA LEU A 320 37.41 -45.39 -0.83
C LEU A 320 35.97 -45.68 -1.31
N ARG A 321 34.97 -45.30 -0.50
CA ARG A 321 33.55 -45.53 -0.81
C ARG A 321 33.08 -44.69 -1.99
N LEU A 322 33.44 -43.41 -2.02
CA LEU A 322 33.13 -42.51 -3.13
C LEU A 322 33.78 -42.98 -4.44
N ARG A 323 35.02 -43.47 -4.39
CA ARG A 323 35.71 -44.04 -5.57
C ARG A 323 35.09 -45.35 -6.03
N LEU A 324 34.65 -46.21 -5.10
CA LEU A 324 33.92 -47.43 -5.45
C LEU A 324 32.60 -47.11 -6.14
N PHE A 325 31.84 -46.14 -5.61
CA PHE A 325 30.61 -45.66 -6.22
C PHE A 325 30.84 -45.08 -7.62
N MET A 326 31.85 -44.21 -7.76
CA MET A 326 32.26 -43.65 -9.05
C MET A 326 32.70 -44.73 -10.04
N PHE A 327 33.46 -45.72 -9.59
CA PHE A 327 33.86 -46.85 -10.42
C PHE A 327 32.63 -47.61 -10.94
N THR A 328 31.66 -47.93 -10.07
CA THR A 328 30.42 -48.58 -10.51
C THR A 328 29.62 -47.73 -11.51
N MET A 329 29.62 -46.40 -11.37
CA MET A 329 28.98 -45.47 -12.30
C MET A 329 29.70 -45.47 -13.67
N ILE A 330 31.03 -45.44 -13.68
CA ILE A 330 31.83 -45.48 -14.92
C ILE A 330 31.67 -46.83 -15.62
N VAL A 331 31.70 -47.94 -14.89
CA VAL A 331 31.41 -49.26 -15.47
C VAL A 331 29.99 -49.29 -16.05
N SER A 332 29.01 -48.67 -15.39
CA SER A 332 27.64 -48.54 -15.90
C SER A 332 27.59 -47.76 -17.21
N PHE A 333 28.31 -46.65 -17.33
CA PHE A 333 28.47 -45.90 -18.58
C PHE A 333 29.13 -46.73 -19.69
N VAL A 334 30.23 -47.41 -19.38
CA VAL A 334 30.97 -48.24 -20.35
C VAL A 334 30.13 -49.42 -20.86
N VAL A 335 29.26 -50.00 -20.02
CA VAL A 335 28.39 -51.12 -20.41
C VAL A 335 27.12 -50.62 -21.12
N LEU A 336 26.36 -49.71 -20.51
CA LEU A 336 25.02 -49.32 -20.94
C LEU A 336 24.96 -48.15 -21.94
N GLY A 337 26.08 -47.50 -22.23
CA GLY A 337 26.17 -46.47 -23.28
C GLY A 337 25.88 -45.08 -22.78
N THR A 338 25.55 -44.18 -23.69
CA THR A 338 25.20 -42.78 -23.37
C THR A 338 23.93 -42.69 -22.53
N ARG A 339 23.02 -43.68 -22.62
CA ARG A 339 21.74 -43.77 -21.90
C ARG A 339 21.83 -44.48 -20.54
N TRP A 340 23.03 -44.75 -20.03
CA TRP A 340 23.27 -45.50 -18.78
C TRP A 340 22.62 -44.95 -17.49
N LEU A 341 22.28 -43.67 -17.48
CA LEU A 341 21.60 -42.98 -16.37
C LEU A 341 20.25 -42.38 -16.77
N ALA A 342 19.75 -42.75 -17.96
CA ALA A 342 18.46 -42.32 -18.45
C ALA A 342 17.35 -42.98 -17.62
N ILE A 343 16.38 -42.16 -17.22
CA ILE A 343 15.15 -42.61 -16.54
C ILE A 343 14.04 -42.87 -17.57
N ARG A 344 14.15 -42.25 -18.76
CA ARG A 344 13.16 -42.35 -19.83
C ARG A 344 13.30 -43.66 -20.62
N MET A 345 12.17 -44.15 -21.11
CA MET A 345 11.96 -45.33 -21.96
C MET A 345 13.24 -45.92 -22.55
N VAL A 346 13.69 -47.06 -22.02
CA VAL A 346 14.74 -47.89 -22.62
C VAL A 346 14.22 -49.32 -22.64
N ASP A 347 14.37 -49.97 -23.79
CA ASP A 347 13.88 -51.32 -24.07
C ASP A 347 14.14 -52.31 -22.92
N PRO A 348 13.17 -53.19 -22.61
CA PRO A 348 13.28 -54.17 -21.53
C PRO A 348 14.38 -55.22 -21.72
N ASP A 349 15.02 -55.27 -22.91
CA ASP A 349 15.92 -56.35 -23.33
C ASP A 349 17.42 -56.04 -23.27
N VAL A 350 17.84 -54.95 -22.60
CA VAL A 350 19.28 -54.67 -22.41
C VAL A 350 19.87 -55.61 -21.35
N ALA A 351 20.41 -56.74 -21.80
CA ALA A 351 21.12 -57.71 -20.97
C ALA A 351 22.16 -57.02 -20.06
N GLY A 352 22.06 -57.26 -18.75
CA GLY A 352 22.96 -56.69 -17.73
C GLY A 352 22.52 -55.36 -17.09
N ARG A 353 21.44 -54.71 -17.56
CA ARG A 353 20.91 -53.47 -16.97
C ARG A 353 20.54 -53.63 -15.49
N ALA A 354 19.82 -54.70 -15.13
CA ALA A 354 19.48 -54.99 -13.74
C ALA A 354 20.73 -55.18 -12.85
N THR A 355 21.77 -55.84 -13.36
CA THR A 355 23.04 -56.03 -12.66
C THR A 355 23.74 -54.70 -12.40
N MET A 356 23.73 -53.78 -13.38
CA MET A 356 24.34 -52.46 -13.21
C MET A 356 23.56 -51.57 -12.23
N ILE A 357 22.22 -51.57 -12.32
CA ILE A 357 21.34 -50.88 -11.36
C ILE A 357 21.61 -51.38 -9.93
N PHE A 358 21.73 -52.70 -9.75
CA PHE A 358 22.05 -53.33 -8.48
C PHE A 358 23.41 -52.88 -7.92
N LEU A 359 24.47 -52.89 -8.74
CA LEU A 359 25.81 -52.48 -8.34
C LEU A 359 25.87 -51.00 -7.94
N VAL A 360 25.23 -50.11 -8.70
CA VAL A 360 25.14 -48.67 -8.39
C VAL A 360 24.37 -48.43 -7.10
N ALA A 361 23.24 -49.12 -6.90
CA ALA A 361 22.45 -48.99 -5.68
C ALA A 361 23.22 -49.43 -4.42
N ILE A 362 23.93 -50.56 -4.48
CA ILE A 362 24.70 -51.06 -3.35
C ILE A 362 25.89 -50.17 -3.03
N SER A 363 26.63 -49.70 -4.03
CA SER A 363 27.79 -48.83 -3.81
C SER A 363 27.37 -47.46 -3.26
N LEU A 364 26.23 -46.92 -3.71
CA LEU A 364 25.64 -45.70 -3.16
C LEU A 364 25.13 -45.93 -1.73
N LEU A 365 24.42 -47.03 -1.46
CA LEU A 365 23.92 -47.38 -0.13
C LEU A 365 25.07 -47.56 0.88
N TYR A 366 26.16 -48.18 0.45
CA TYR A 366 27.39 -48.34 1.24
C TYR A 366 28.02 -46.99 1.60
N THR A 367 27.96 -46.03 0.67
CA THR A 367 28.44 -44.66 0.88
C THR A 367 27.53 -43.88 1.83
N VAL A 368 26.21 -43.83 1.56
CA VAL A 368 25.23 -43.06 2.34
C VAL A 368 25.10 -43.58 3.78
N ARG A 369 25.18 -44.90 4.03
CA ARG A 369 25.21 -45.43 5.39
C ARG A 369 26.45 -44.98 6.16
N TYR A 370 27.61 -44.92 5.50
CA TYR A 370 28.85 -44.49 6.15
C TYR A 370 28.82 -43.01 6.56
N LEU A 371 28.17 -42.14 5.77
CA LEU A 371 28.01 -40.72 6.11
C LEU A 371 27.38 -40.50 7.50
N GLY A 372 26.52 -41.42 7.95
CA GLY A 372 25.88 -41.35 9.27
C GLY A 372 26.79 -41.57 10.48
N ARG A 373 28.02 -42.05 10.26
CA ARG A 373 29.01 -42.27 11.32
C ARG A 373 29.88 -41.04 11.61
N ILE A 374 29.86 -40.04 10.74
CA ILE A 374 30.65 -38.81 10.89
C ILE A 374 29.92 -37.85 11.82
N GLN A 375 30.57 -37.40 12.91
CA GLN A 375 29.97 -36.57 13.96
C GLN A 375 29.25 -35.32 13.40
N GLY A 376 29.90 -34.56 12.50
CA GLY A 376 29.32 -33.36 11.88
C GLY A 376 28.09 -33.61 10.98
N ILE A 377 27.86 -34.84 10.54
CA ILE A 377 26.77 -35.26 9.64
C ILE A 377 25.74 -36.17 10.38
N GLN A 378 26.06 -36.65 11.58
CA GLN A 378 25.22 -37.60 12.31
C GLN A 378 23.84 -37.02 12.64
N GLY A 379 23.79 -35.76 13.10
CA GLY A 379 22.55 -35.04 13.43
C GLY A 379 21.93 -34.28 12.24
N ARG A 380 22.78 -33.74 11.35
CA ARG A 380 22.34 -32.95 10.19
C ARG A 380 21.90 -33.87 9.04
N PHE A 381 20.85 -33.50 8.30
CA PHE A 381 20.33 -34.25 7.14
C PHE A 381 19.89 -35.71 7.42
N ARG A 382 19.52 -36.03 8.67
CA ARG A 382 19.05 -37.38 9.04
C ARG A 382 17.89 -37.86 8.18
N LEU A 383 16.92 -36.97 7.93
CA LEU A 383 15.75 -37.26 7.08
C LEU A 383 16.17 -37.59 5.63
N VAL A 384 16.99 -36.74 5.01
CA VAL A 384 17.46 -36.95 3.63
C VAL A 384 18.20 -38.28 3.49
N ARG A 385 19.09 -38.60 4.45
CA ARG A 385 19.80 -39.89 4.44
C ARG A 385 18.86 -41.07 4.64
N PHE A 386 17.86 -40.96 5.52
CA PHE A 386 16.86 -42.00 5.75
C PHE A 386 16.02 -42.24 4.50
N LEU A 387 15.52 -41.19 3.85
CA LEU A 387 14.74 -41.28 2.61
C LEU A 387 15.57 -41.89 1.48
N ALA A 388 16.83 -41.48 1.32
CA ALA A 388 17.73 -42.08 0.32
C ALA A 388 17.97 -43.58 0.59
N GLN A 389 18.16 -43.98 1.85
CA GLN A 389 18.32 -45.39 2.21
C GLN A 389 17.04 -46.19 1.96
N LEU A 390 15.88 -45.64 2.33
CA LEU A 390 14.58 -46.26 2.09
C LEU A 390 14.33 -46.47 0.59
N ALA A 391 14.59 -45.45 -0.23
CA ALA A 391 14.43 -45.51 -1.67
C ALA A 391 15.42 -46.50 -2.33
N LEU A 392 16.68 -46.57 -1.87
CA LEU A 392 17.65 -47.54 -2.38
C LEU A 392 17.31 -48.98 -1.98
N ILE A 393 16.91 -49.22 -0.73
CA ILE A 393 16.51 -50.56 -0.26
C ILE A 393 15.20 -50.99 -0.93
N GLY A 394 14.22 -50.08 -1.04
CA GLY A 394 12.97 -50.30 -1.76
C GLY A 394 13.19 -50.56 -3.25
N GLY A 395 14.03 -49.76 -3.91
CA GLY A 395 14.42 -49.95 -5.31
C GLY A 395 15.10 -51.29 -5.54
N LEU A 396 16.02 -51.71 -4.66
CA LEU A 396 16.62 -53.05 -4.71
C LEU A 396 15.57 -54.15 -4.53
N PHE A 397 14.65 -54.02 -3.58
CA PHE A 397 13.57 -54.98 -3.36
C PHE A 397 12.67 -55.11 -4.60
N VAL A 398 12.29 -53.99 -5.21
CA VAL A 398 11.45 -53.98 -6.41
C VAL A 398 12.21 -54.54 -7.63
N LEU A 399 13.52 -54.30 -7.71
CA LEU A 399 14.39 -54.94 -8.71
C LEU A 399 14.36 -56.47 -8.58
N PHE A 400 14.41 -56.99 -7.34
CA PHE A 400 14.29 -58.44 -7.09
C PHE A 400 12.94 -59.03 -7.52
N LEU A 401 11.85 -58.25 -7.44
CA LEU A 401 10.51 -58.66 -7.88
C LEU A 401 10.35 -58.70 -9.42
N GLY A 402 11.30 -58.12 -10.16
CA GLY A 402 11.31 -58.09 -11.64
C GLY A 402 10.80 -56.79 -12.26
N TYR A 403 10.48 -55.77 -11.47
CA TYR A 403 10.08 -54.45 -11.97
C TYR A 403 11.34 -53.57 -12.18
N GLN A 404 12.11 -53.89 -13.22
CA GLN A 404 13.39 -53.24 -13.48
C GLN A 404 13.25 -51.73 -13.77
N ASN A 405 12.18 -51.33 -14.45
CA ASN A 405 11.94 -49.92 -14.82
C ASN A 405 11.68 -49.05 -13.60
N PHE A 406 10.77 -49.48 -12.70
CA PHE A 406 10.51 -48.78 -11.45
C PHE A 406 11.73 -48.75 -10.52
N ALA A 407 12.46 -49.86 -10.41
CA ALA A 407 13.71 -49.89 -9.66
C ALA A 407 14.75 -48.93 -10.24
N GLY A 408 14.89 -48.88 -11.57
CA GLY A 408 15.74 -47.93 -12.28
C GLY A 408 15.35 -46.48 -12.02
N TYR A 409 14.06 -46.15 -12.09
CA TYR A 409 13.53 -44.82 -11.76
C TYR A 409 13.95 -44.38 -10.36
N LEU A 410 13.70 -45.20 -9.34
CA LEU A 410 14.07 -44.90 -7.95
C LEU A 410 15.60 -44.77 -7.78
N ILE A 411 16.37 -45.75 -8.25
CA ILE A 411 17.81 -45.81 -8.01
C ILE A 411 18.54 -44.71 -8.77
N HIS A 412 18.21 -44.49 -10.05
CA HIS A 412 18.80 -43.40 -10.83
C HIS A 412 18.36 -42.03 -10.32
N GLY A 413 17.09 -41.86 -9.90
CA GLY A 413 16.58 -40.65 -9.28
C GLY A 413 17.36 -40.26 -8.02
N VAL A 414 17.53 -41.21 -7.08
CA VAL A 414 18.34 -41.01 -5.87
C VAL A 414 19.81 -40.75 -6.22
N THR A 415 20.35 -41.45 -7.21
CA THR A 415 21.74 -41.31 -7.65
C THR A 415 22.03 -39.91 -8.21
N ARG A 416 21.18 -39.41 -9.12
CA ARG A 416 21.31 -38.06 -9.69
C ARG A 416 21.09 -36.98 -8.64
N THR A 417 20.13 -37.19 -7.73
CA THR A 417 19.90 -36.31 -6.57
C THR A 417 21.13 -36.23 -5.67
N ALA A 418 21.77 -37.38 -5.37
CA ALA A 418 22.96 -37.43 -4.53
C ALA A 418 24.17 -36.75 -5.19
N LEU A 419 24.37 -36.94 -6.50
CA LEU A 419 25.40 -36.25 -7.28
C LEU A 419 25.18 -34.74 -7.31
N ALA A 420 23.94 -34.30 -7.52
CA ALA A 420 23.60 -32.88 -7.53
C ALA A 420 23.75 -32.23 -6.15
N LEU A 421 23.39 -32.92 -5.07
CA LEU A 421 23.66 -32.44 -3.71
C LEU A 421 25.16 -32.31 -3.43
N PHE A 422 25.97 -33.26 -3.90
CA PHE A 422 27.42 -33.20 -3.78
C PHE A 422 28.01 -32.02 -4.58
N ALA A 423 27.53 -31.79 -5.80
CA ALA A 423 27.92 -30.64 -6.63
C ALA A 423 27.47 -29.31 -6.01
N LEU A 424 26.23 -29.21 -5.52
CA LEU A 424 25.70 -28.03 -4.85
C LEU A 424 26.52 -27.68 -3.61
N TRP A 425 26.86 -28.67 -2.79
CA TRP A 425 27.70 -28.48 -1.61
C TRP A 425 29.09 -27.92 -1.98
N ILE A 426 29.69 -28.42 -3.06
CA ILE A 426 30.95 -27.91 -3.60
C ILE A 426 30.80 -26.46 -4.10
N LEU A 427 29.75 -26.16 -4.87
CA LEU A 427 29.53 -24.83 -5.45
C LEU A 427 29.26 -23.77 -4.37
N LEU A 428 28.39 -24.07 -3.39
CA LEU A 428 28.12 -23.17 -2.27
C LEU A 428 29.40 -22.87 -1.47
N TRP A 429 30.23 -23.89 -1.23
CA TRP A 429 31.51 -23.67 -0.57
C TRP A 429 32.48 -22.85 -1.44
N LEU A 430 32.52 -23.06 -2.76
CA LEU A 430 33.36 -22.29 -3.67
C LEU A 430 32.96 -20.80 -3.68
N VAL A 431 31.66 -20.52 -3.67
CA VAL A 431 31.10 -19.16 -3.57
C VAL A 431 31.48 -18.52 -2.24
N TYR A 432 31.31 -19.25 -1.12
CA TYR A 432 31.76 -18.80 0.19
C TYR A 432 33.27 -18.52 0.22
N ALA A 433 34.10 -19.43 -0.27
CA ALA A 433 35.55 -19.29 -0.27
C ALA A 433 36.02 -18.12 -1.15
N LEU A 434 35.35 -17.89 -2.30
CA LEU A 434 35.62 -16.73 -3.15
C LEU A 434 35.20 -15.42 -2.48
N SER A 435 34.04 -15.39 -1.83
CA SER A 435 33.54 -14.26 -1.06
C SER A 435 34.48 -13.90 0.09
N ASP A 436 34.93 -14.89 0.85
CA ASP A 436 35.90 -14.74 1.93
C ASP A 436 37.26 -14.24 1.42
N TYR A 437 37.77 -14.82 0.33
CA TYR A 437 39.00 -14.37 -0.33
C TYR A 437 38.91 -12.91 -0.80
N LEU A 438 37.77 -12.53 -1.37
CA LEU A 438 37.52 -11.16 -1.82
C LEU A 438 37.31 -10.17 -0.68
N THR A 439 36.84 -10.58 0.49
CA THR A 439 36.52 -9.63 1.59
C THR A 439 37.58 -9.56 2.68
N ASN A 440 38.27 -10.66 2.96
CA ASN A 440 39.13 -10.80 4.13
C ASN A 440 40.63 -10.96 3.79
N GLN A 441 41.02 -11.23 2.54
CA GLN A 441 42.44 -11.36 2.16
C GLN A 441 42.96 -10.19 1.30
N ASP A 442 44.07 -9.58 1.71
CA ASP A 442 44.72 -8.48 0.98
C ASP A 442 45.87 -8.97 0.10
N SER A 443 45.51 -9.74 -0.92
CA SER A 443 46.48 -10.18 -1.96
C SER A 443 46.40 -9.29 -3.20
N PRO A 444 47.51 -9.09 -3.96
CA PRO A 444 47.50 -8.25 -5.16
C PRO A 444 46.52 -8.74 -6.24
N THR A 445 46.22 -10.04 -6.27
CA THR A 445 45.19 -10.64 -7.13
C THR A 445 43.78 -10.31 -6.64
N ALA A 446 43.51 -10.39 -5.33
CA ALA A 446 42.23 -9.98 -4.76
C ALA A 446 41.95 -8.50 -5.00
N THR A 447 42.97 -7.63 -4.88
CA THR A 447 42.84 -6.19 -5.15
C THR A 447 42.51 -5.89 -6.60
N ARG A 448 43.15 -6.57 -7.57
CA ARG A 448 42.81 -6.43 -9.00
C ARG A 448 41.38 -6.89 -9.30
N LEU A 449 40.95 -7.99 -8.68
CA LEU A 449 39.59 -8.52 -8.88
C LEU A 449 38.52 -7.60 -8.27
N ARG A 450 38.75 -7.07 -7.05
CA ARG A 450 37.91 -6.03 -6.43
C ARG A 450 37.75 -4.80 -7.32
N GLN A 451 38.86 -4.34 -7.93
CA GLN A 451 38.85 -3.20 -8.86
C GLN A 451 38.06 -3.50 -10.14
N SER A 452 38.20 -4.69 -10.73
CA SER A 452 37.44 -5.08 -11.92
C SER A 452 35.93 -5.19 -11.67
N LEU A 453 35.53 -5.54 -10.44
CA LEU A 453 34.14 -5.64 -10.01
C LEU A 453 33.57 -4.31 -9.49
N GLY A 454 34.37 -3.22 -9.49
CA GLY A 454 33.93 -1.90 -9.03
C GLY A 454 33.66 -1.81 -7.51
N MET A 455 34.21 -2.72 -6.70
CA MET A 455 34.00 -2.75 -5.26
C MET A 455 34.92 -1.77 -4.54
N SER A 456 34.36 -0.78 -3.83
CA SER A 456 35.14 0.15 -2.99
C SER A 456 35.46 -0.47 -1.61
N GLU A 457 36.62 -0.15 -1.02
CA GLU A 457 37.10 -0.70 0.26
C GLU A 457 36.05 -0.64 1.39
N ARG A 458 35.24 0.42 1.45
CA ARG A 458 34.25 0.64 2.53
C ARG A 458 32.90 -0.05 2.26
N THR A 459 32.58 -0.38 1.02
CA THR A 459 31.34 -1.09 0.59
C THR A 459 31.55 -2.61 0.51
N SER A 460 32.79 -3.07 0.65
CA SER A 460 33.26 -4.43 0.35
C SER A 460 32.52 -5.54 1.10
N LYS A 461 32.29 -5.42 2.41
CA LYS A 461 31.76 -6.53 3.22
C LYS A 461 30.25 -6.75 3.05
N THR A 462 29.44 -5.69 3.14
CA THR A 462 27.98 -5.80 3.00
C THR A 462 27.57 -6.11 1.55
N GLY A 463 28.27 -5.54 0.56
CA GLY A 463 28.00 -5.80 -0.85
C GLY A 463 28.32 -7.24 -1.28
N ALA A 464 29.48 -7.77 -0.86
CA ALA A 464 29.84 -9.16 -1.13
C ALA A 464 28.90 -10.15 -0.45
N GLY A 465 28.46 -9.87 0.79
CA GLY A 465 27.48 -10.70 1.49
C GLY A 465 26.13 -10.77 0.75
N PHE A 466 25.66 -9.65 0.19
CA PHE A 466 24.45 -9.64 -0.63
C PHE A 466 24.63 -10.42 -1.95
N MET A 467 25.75 -10.25 -2.64
CA MET A 467 26.06 -11.02 -3.85
C MET A 467 26.12 -12.52 -3.56
N GLN A 468 26.75 -12.92 -2.46
CA GLN A 468 26.78 -14.30 -2.01
C GLN A 468 25.37 -14.84 -1.77
N LEU A 469 24.51 -14.10 -1.05
CA LEU A 469 23.12 -14.51 -0.82
C LEU A 469 22.35 -14.73 -2.13
N VAL A 470 22.51 -13.82 -3.10
CA VAL A 470 21.85 -13.93 -4.42
C VAL A 470 22.32 -15.17 -5.16
N VAL A 471 23.63 -15.43 -5.18
CA VAL A 471 24.20 -16.62 -5.83
C VAL A 471 23.77 -17.90 -5.11
N ASP A 472 23.77 -17.93 -3.79
CA ASP A 472 23.31 -19.08 -2.99
C ASP A 472 21.84 -19.39 -3.28
N ILE A 473 20.96 -18.37 -3.31
CA ILE A 473 19.55 -18.53 -3.69
C ILE A 473 19.44 -19.07 -5.12
N ALA A 474 20.19 -18.53 -6.08
CA ALA A 474 20.16 -19.01 -7.46
C ALA A 474 20.61 -20.47 -7.59
N LEU A 475 21.64 -20.88 -6.82
CA LEU A 475 22.10 -22.26 -6.77
C LEU A 475 21.05 -23.20 -6.17
N TRP A 476 20.38 -22.80 -5.08
CA TRP A 476 19.30 -23.57 -4.48
C TRP A 476 18.06 -23.68 -5.39
N LEU A 477 17.69 -22.60 -6.09
CA LEU A 477 16.61 -22.61 -7.07
C LEU A 477 16.94 -23.52 -8.27
N SER A 478 18.16 -23.42 -8.80
CA SER A 478 18.65 -24.31 -9.86
C SER A 478 18.62 -25.78 -9.41
N PHE A 479 19.03 -26.06 -8.17
CA PHE A 479 18.92 -27.40 -7.61
C PHE A 479 17.46 -27.88 -7.48
N LEU A 480 16.54 -27.01 -7.08
CA LEU A 480 15.11 -27.36 -7.00
C LEU A 480 14.54 -27.68 -8.39
N VAL A 481 14.83 -26.87 -9.40
CA VAL A 481 14.45 -27.12 -10.80
C VAL A 481 15.06 -28.42 -11.30
N PHE A 482 16.33 -28.68 -10.98
CA PHE A 482 16.99 -29.94 -11.32
C PHE A 482 16.34 -31.13 -10.61
N LEU A 483 15.86 -31.00 -9.37
CA LEU A 483 15.12 -32.07 -8.69
C LEU A 483 13.81 -32.38 -9.39
N VAL A 484 13.05 -31.35 -9.80
CA VAL A 484 11.83 -31.57 -10.61
C VAL A 484 12.23 -32.31 -11.88
N TYR A 485 13.21 -31.84 -12.65
CA TYR A 485 13.70 -32.53 -13.85
C TYR A 485 14.14 -33.99 -13.59
N VAL A 486 14.79 -34.26 -12.45
CA VAL A 486 15.30 -35.60 -12.14
C VAL A 486 14.17 -36.59 -11.87
N TRP A 487 13.13 -36.16 -11.18
CA TRP A 487 12.01 -37.00 -10.75
C TRP A 487 10.79 -36.90 -11.67
N ASP A 488 10.79 -35.94 -12.60
CA ASP A 488 9.81 -35.80 -13.68
C ASP A 488 10.00 -36.91 -14.71
N GLU A 489 9.11 -37.88 -14.63
CA GLU A 489 9.13 -39.06 -15.48
C GLU A 489 8.65 -38.77 -16.90
N SER A 490 7.54 -38.03 -17.01
CA SER A 490 6.96 -37.61 -18.29
C SER A 490 7.87 -36.60 -19.01
N GLY A 491 8.67 -35.85 -18.25
CA GLY A 491 9.54 -34.81 -18.80
C GLY A 491 8.82 -33.54 -19.19
N THR A 492 7.53 -33.44 -18.85
CA THR A 492 6.64 -32.32 -19.18
C THR A 492 6.35 -31.41 -17.99
N THR A 493 6.66 -31.84 -16.76
CA THR A 493 6.28 -31.11 -15.54
C THR A 493 6.87 -29.70 -15.51
N LEU A 494 8.14 -29.53 -15.90
CA LEU A 494 8.76 -28.21 -15.95
C LEU A 494 8.09 -27.28 -16.98
N ASP A 495 7.73 -27.83 -18.14
CA ASP A 495 7.06 -27.08 -19.19
C ASP A 495 5.65 -26.69 -18.76
N THR A 496 4.91 -27.61 -18.13
CA THR A 496 3.59 -27.34 -17.57
C THR A 496 3.66 -26.27 -16.48
N LEU A 497 4.64 -26.33 -15.58
CA LEU A 497 4.86 -25.29 -14.56
C LEU A 497 5.21 -23.93 -15.18
N PHE A 498 6.02 -23.93 -16.25
CA PHE A 498 6.36 -22.72 -16.98
C PHE A 498 5.14 -22.14 -17.71
N GLN A 499 4.36 -22.97 -18.40
CA GLN A 499 3.09 -22.59 -19.03
C GLN A 499 2.10 -22.06 -17.99
N MET A 500 1.94 -22.69 -16.83
CA MET A 500 1.10 -22.16 -15.74
C MET A 500 1.59 -20.79 -15.24
N MET A 501 2.90 -20.53 -15.23
CA MET A 501 3.46 -19.22 -14.87
C MET A 501 3.17 -18.13 -15.91
N VAL A 502 3.31 -18.47 -17.21
CA VAL A 502 3.21 -17.53 -18.33
C VAL A 502 1.76 -17.36 -18.82
N LEU A 503 1.09 -18.46 -19.10
CA LEU A 503 -0.28 -18.50 -19.59
C LEU A 503 -1.29 -18.37 -18.45
N GLY A 504 -0.94 -18.74 -17.22
CA GLY A 504 -1.80 -18.61 -16.05
C GLY A 504 -2.72 -19.81 -15.81
N ILE A 505 -3.30 -19.84 -14.60
CA ILE A 505 -4.20 -20.91 -14.13
C ILE A 505 -5.64 -20.36 -14.17
N PRO A 506 -6.56 -20.98 -14.92
CA PRO A 506 -7.98 -20.63 -14.85
C PRO A 506 -8.56 -21.06 -13.49
N ILE A 507 -9.11 -20.12 -12.73
CA ILE A 507 -9.82 -20.36 -11.47
C ILE A 507 -11.22 -19.74 -11.59
N GLY A 508 -12.21 -20.55 -11.95
CA GLY A 508 -13.55 -20.07 -12.28
C GLY A 508 -13.52 -19.15 -13.50
N GLU A 509 -14.08 -17.94 -13.37
CA GLU A 509 -14.03 -16.90 -14.42
C GLU A 509 -12.71 -16.10 -14.42
N PHE A 510 -11.86 -16.24 -13.40
CA PHE A 510 -10.63 -15.47 -13.27
C PHE A 510 -9.42 -16.27 -13.76
N LYS A 511 -8.62 -15.67 -14.65
CA LYS A 511 -7.34 -16.23 -15.10
C LYS A 511 -6.20 -15.62 -14.29
N LEU A 512 -5.71 -16.35 -13.28
CA LEU A 512 -4.57 -15.88 -12.49
C LEU A 512 -3.27 -16.18 -13.24
N VAL A 513 -2.58 -15.13 -13.68
CA VAL A 513 -1.26 -15.25 -14.31
C VAL A 513 -0.19 -14.90 -13.27
N PRO A 514 0.53 -15.86 -12.68
CA PRO A 514 1.52 -15.60 -11.63
C PRO A 514 2.58 -14.58 -12.04
N LEU A 515 3.01 -14.61 -13.31
CA LEU A 515 3.99 -13.65 -13.82
C LEU A 515 3.47 -12.21 -13.81
N LYS A 516 2.17 -11.99 -14.10
CA LYS A 516 1.54 -10.66 -13.98
C LYS A 516 1.48 -10.19 -12.54
N ILE A 517 1.23 -11.10 -11.59
CA ILE A 517 1.25 -10.78 -10.15
C ILE A 517 2.65 -10.35 -9.70
N ILE A 518 3.69 -11.12 -10.08
CA ILE A 518 5.08 -10.75 -9.80
C ILE A 518 5.43 -9.41 -10.45
N GLY A 519 5.03 -9.20 -11.70
CA GLY A 519 5.19 -7.92 -12.40
C GLY A 519 4.49 -6.77 -11.66
N GLY A 520 3.26 -6.98 -11.18
CA GLY A 520 2.52 -6.03 -10.35
C GLY A 520 3.24 -5.70 -9.04
N ILE A 521 3.76 -6.70 -8.33
CA ILE A 521 4.55 -6.51 -7.10
C ILE A 521 5.83 -5.72 -7.38
N LEU A 522 6.57 -6.09 -8.43
CA LEU A 522 7.80 -5.39 -8.81
C LEU A 522 7.52 -3.94 -9.21
N MET A 523 6.44 -3.71 -9.95
CA MET A 523 5.99 -2.37 -10.32
C MET A 523 5.57 -1.57 -9.07
N PHE A 524 4.84 -2.18 -8.13
CA PHE A 524 4.48 -1.57 -6.86
C PHE A 524 5.72 -1.12 -6.07
N VAL A 525 6.69 -2.02 -5.91
CA VAL A 525 7.94 -1.73 -5.20
C VAL A 525 8.73 -0.63 -5.92
N GLY A 526 8.84 -0.70 -7.25
CA GLY A 526 9.49 0.32 -8.08
C GLY A 526 8.83 1.70 -7.94
N LEU A 527 7.50 1.76 -8.00
CA LEU A 527 6.73 2.98 -7.80
C LEU A 527 6.85 3.50 -6.37
N MET A 528 6.87 2.63 -5.35
CA MET A 528 7.08 3.04 -3.96
C MET A 528 8.47 3.65 -3.73
N ILE A 529 9.50 3.10 -4.38
CA ILE A 529 10.85 3.70 -4.39
C ILE A 529 10.80 5.07 -5.08
N ALA A 530 10.12 5.18 -6.22
CA ALA A 530 9.97 6.44 -6.96
C ALA A 530 9.21 7.49 -6.13
N VAL A 531 8.11 7.14 -5.47
CA VAL A 531 7.36 8.00 -4.55
C VAL A 531 8.24 8.42 -3.38
N GLY A 532 8.99 7.49 -2.79
CA GLY A 532 9.92 7.80 -1.69
C GLY A 532 11.07 8.71 -2.12
N TRP A 533 11.52 8.63 -3.38
CA TRP A 533 12.48 9.56 -3.98
C TRP A 533 11.84 10.93 -4.24
N ALA A 534 10.66 10.95 -4.86
CA ALA A 534 9.90 12.17 -5.17
C ALA A 534 9.57 12.96 -3.90
N LYS A 535 9.10 12.31 -2.82
CA LYS A 535 8.91 12.93 -1.50
C LYS A 535 10.16 13.68 -1.05
N ARG A 536 11.31 12.99 -1.02
CA ARG A 536 12.59 13.58 -0.59
C ARG A 536 13.05 14.71 -1.51
N TRP A 537 12.78 14.60 -2.81
CA TRP A 537 13.13 15.61 -3.79
C TRP A 537 12.27 16.87 -3.65
N ILE A 538 10.93 16.74 -3.62
CA ILE A 538 9.98 17.83 -3.40
C ILE A 538 10.28 18.54 -2.07
N ASP A 539 10.51 17.75 -1.03
CA ASP A 539 10.77 18.24 0.32
C ASP A 539 12.02 19.11 0.40
N ARG A 540 13.12 18.67 -0.22
CA ARG A 540 14.41 19.40 -0.23
C ARG A 540 14.44 20.57 -1.21
N ARG A 541 13.77 20.45 -2.35
CA ARG A 541 13.90 21.41 -3.44
C ARG A 541 12.89 22.55 -3.35
N TRP A 542 11.64 22.27 -2.96
CA TRP A 542 10.53 23.25 -3.00
C TRP A 542 9.99 23.54 -1.60
N LEU A 543 9.54 22.52 -0.86
CA LEU A 543 8.78 22.74 0.38
C LEU A 543 9.56 23.48 1.47
N GLN A 544 10.88 23.28 1.57
CA GLN A 544 11.74 24.04 2.48
C GLN A 544 11.71 25.55 2.27
N HIS A 545 11.42 26.00 1.05
CA HIS A 545 11.46 27.41 0.68
C HIS A 545 10.05 28.04 0.63
N ILE A 546 8.99 27.23 0.59
CA ILE A 546 7.60 27.69 0.43
C ILE A 546 6.82 27.58 1.75
N VAL A 547 7.00 26.50 2.52
CA VAL A 547 6.23 26.23 3.74
C VAL A 547 7.15 26.30 4.95
N ILE A 548 7.07 27.42 5.69
CA ILE A 548 7.93 27.71 6.85
C ILE A 548 7.52 26.84 8.06
N GLU A 549 6.22 26.56 8.22
CA GLU A 549 5.72 25.75 9.32
C GLU A 549 6.01 24.25 9.12
N ARG A 550 6.75 23.68 10.07
CA ARG A 550 7.17 22.27 10.03
C ARG A 550 6.00 21.28 9.98
N GLY A 551 4.92 21.54 10.72
CA GLY A 551 3.74 20.68 10.77
C GLY A 551 3.00 20.61 9.43
N ALA A 552 2.75 21.75 8.79
CA ALA A 552 2.12 21.81 7.47
C ALA A 552 2.97 21.10 6.40
N ARG A 553 4.29 21.27 6.45
CA ARG A 553 5.23 20.60 5.54
C ARG A 553 5.19 19.08 5.69
N GLU A 554 5.25 18.56 6.91
CA GLU A 554 5.18 17.12 7.19
C GLU A 554 3.83 16.52 6.75
N ALA A 555 2.73 17.25 6.95
CA ALA A 555 1.40 16.85 6.48
C ALA A 555 1.34 16.72 4.94
N VAL A 556 1.85 17.71 4.20
CA VAL A 556 1.87 17.69 2.72
C VAL A 556 2.71 16.52 2.18
N VAL A 557 3.91 16.30 2.73
CA VAL A 557 4.78 15.17 2.31
C VAL A 557 4.12 13.82 2.60
N THR A 558 3.40 13.71 3.72
CA THR A 558 2.68 12.50 4.10
C THR A 558 1.49 12.25 3.19
N LEU A 559 0.69 13.29 2.90
CA LEU A 559 -0.45 13.22 1.99
C LEU A 559 -0.04 12.81 0.57
N PHE A 560 1.01 13.44 0.02
CA PHE A 560 1.58 13.03 -1.27
C PHE A 560 2.00 11.55 -1.26
N GLY A 561 2.42 11.06 -0.10
CA GLY A 561 2.71 9.66 0.12
C GLY A 561 1.53 8.73 0.05
N TYR A 562 0.44 9.07 0.72
CA TYR A 562 -0.78 8.27 0.66
C TYR A 562 -1.37 8.25 -0.74
N VAL A 563 -1.40 9.39 -1.43
CA VAL A 563 -1.81 9.46 -2.83
C VAL A 563 -0.91 8.60 -3.70
N GLY A 564 0.42 8.73 -3.55
CA GLY A 564 1.39 7.92 -4.29
C GLY A 564 1.25 6.42 -4.01
N PHE A 565 0.97 6.03 -2.77
CA PHE A 565 0.72 4.64 -2.39
C PHE A 565 -0.55 4.09 -3.04
N ILE A 566 -1.66 4.83 -3.00
CA ILE A 566 -2.93 4.44 -3.62
C ILE A 566 -2.75 4.28 -5.13
N VAL A 567 -2.13 5.27 -5.80
CA VAL A 567 -1.88 5.20 -7.25
C VAL A 567 -0.96 4.03 -7.59
N ALA A 568 0.12 3.83 -6.83
CA ALA A 568 1.01 2.68 -7.03
C ALA A 568 0.29 1.34 -6.86
N GLY A 569 -0.59 1.24 -5.86
CA GLY A 569 -1.41 0.05 -5.62
C GLY A 569 -2.39 -0.23 -6.74
N LEU A 570 -3.11 0.80 -7.21
CA LEU A 570 -4.05 0.67 -8.34
C LEU A 570 -3.33 0.23 -9.61
N LEU A 571 -2.22 0.88 -9.97
CA LEU A 571 -1.44 0.49 -11.14
C LEU A 571 -0.92 -0.95 -11.00
N ALA A 572 -0.42 -1.34 -9.83
CA ALA A 572 0.07 -2.69 -9.56
C ALA A 572 -1.04 -3.74 -9.70
N LEU A 573 -2.25 -3.45 -9.24
CA LEU A 573 -3.42 -4.30 -9.41
C LEU A 573 -3.83 -4.42 -10.87
N THR A 574 -3.81 -3.33 -11.65
CA THR A 574 -4.05 -3.38 -13.10
C THR A 574 -3.03 -4.26 -13.80
N GLN A 575 -1.74 -4.11 -13.46
CA GLN A 575 -0.67 -4.94 -14.01
C GLN A 575 -0.82 -6.42 -13.63
N ALA A 576 -1.34 -6.71 -12.44
CA ALA A 576 -1.67 -8.05 -12.01
C ALA A 576 -2.90 -8.64 -12.74
N GLY A 577 -3.64 -7.82 -13.51
CA GLY A 577 -4.82 -8.23 -14.27
C GLY A 577 -6.14 -8.09 -13.51
N ALA A 578 -6.18 -7.33 -12.42
CA ALA A 578 -7.42 -7.08 -11.67
C ALA A 578 -8.34 -6.09 -12.40
N ASP A 579 -9.64 -6.37 -12.42
CA ASP A 579 -10.65 -5.41 -12.91
C ASP A 579 -10.93 -4.35 -11.83
N LEU A 580 -10.53 -3.10 -12.10
CA LEU A 580 -10.69 -1.99 -11.17
C LEU A 580 -12.08 -1.32 -11.23
N LYS A 581 -12.99 -1.76 -12.10
CA LYS A 581 -14.33 -1.15 -12.24
C LYS A 581 -15.05 -1.05 -10.89
N GLY A 582 -15.01 -2.10 -10.06
CA GLY A 582 -15.61 -2.10 -8.73
C GLY A 582 -14.96 -1.10 -7.77
N LEU A 583 -13.63 -0.96 -7.79
CA LEU A 583 -12.90 0.01 -6.97
C LEU A 583 -13.17 1.45 -7.43
N ALA A 584 -13.38 1.68 -8.73
CA ALA A 584 -13.68 3.01 -9.24
C ALA A 584 -14.99 3.57 -8.67
N TRP A 585 -16.03 2.73 -8.52
CA TRP A 585 -17.28 3.12 -7.87
C TRP A 585 -17.09 3.50 -6.40
N ILE A 586 -16.37 2.69 -5.63
CA ILE A 586 -16.07 2.95 -4.22
C ILE A 586 -15.21 4.21 -4.08
N GLY A 587 -14.18 4.35 -4.89
CA GLY A 587 -13.29 5.51 -4.92
C GLY A 587 -14.03 6.79 -5.31
N GLY A 588 -14.95 6.72 -6.27
CA GLY A 588 -15.81 7.83 -6.67
C GLY A 588 -16.72 8.30 -5.52
N GLY A 589 -17.39 7.37 -4.82
CA GLY A 589 -18.20 7.68 -3.65
C GLY A 589 -17.39 8.28 -2.50
N LEU A 590 -16.21 7.72 -2.21
CA LEU A 590 -15.30 8.25 -1.19
C LEU A 590 -14.82 9.67 -1.54
N ALA A 591 -14.45 9.93 -2.79
CA ALA A 591 -14.02 11.24 -3.26
C ALA A 591 -15.13 12.29 -3.12
N LEU A 592 -16.38 11.91 -3.45
CA LEU A 592 -17.57 12.73 -3.22
C LEU A 592 -17.77 13.04 -1.73
N GLY A 593 -17.68 12.03 -0.86
CA GLY A 593 -17.80 12.21 0.59
C GLY A 593 -16.73 13.13 1.18
N ILE A 594 -15.47 12.98 0.75
CA ILE A 594 -14.37 13.88 1.14
C ILE A 594 -14.60 15.30 0.62
N GLY A 595 -15.12 15.43 -0.61
CA GLY A 595 -15.46 16.71 -1.21
C GLY A 595 -16.49 17.48 -0.38
N PHE A 596 -17.57 16.82 0.04
CA PHE A 596 -18.58 17.42 0.92
C PHE A 596 -17.99 17.77 2.31
N GLY A 597 -17.15 16.91 2.89
CA GLY A 597 -16.49 17.19 4.17
C GLY A 597 -15.50 18.36 4.12
N MET A 598 -14.86 18.61 2.98
CA MET A 598 -13.88 19.69 2.81
C MET A 598 -14.50 21.01 2.31
N GLN A 599 -15.81 21.03 2.02
CA GLN A 599 -16.49 22.17 1.40
C GLN A 599 -16.27 23.47 2.20
N GLU A 600 -16.46 23.46 3.52
CA GLU A 600 -16.32 24.66 4.35
C GLU A 600 -14.87 25.17 4.43
N ILE A 601 -13.90 24.25 4.43
CA ILE A 601 -12.48 24.61 4.41
C ILE A 601 -12.12 25.27 3.08
N ALA A 602 -12.61 24.72 1.96
CA ALA A 602 -12.42 25.28 0.64
C ALA A 602 -13.08 26.66 0.51
N ASN A 603 -14.29 26.83 1.04
CA ASN A 603 -15.02 28.10 1.05
C ASN A 603 -14.23 29.19 1.79
N ASN A 604 -13.74 28.90 3.00
CA ASN A 604 -12.92 29.84 3.78
C ASN A 604 -11.59 30.16 3.11
N PHE A 605 -10.96 29.17 2.46
CA PHE A 605 -9.71 29.36 1.72
C PHE A 605 -9.91 30.33 0.54
N VAL A 606 -10.93 30.07 -0.29
CA VAL A 606 -11.25 30.92 -1.44
C VAL A 606 -11.64 32.33 -0.98
N SER A 607 -12.46 32.42 0.08
CA SER A 607 -12.83 33.70 0.68
C SER A 607 -11.60 34.48 1.18
N GLY A 608 -10.64 33.80 1.80
CA GLY A 608 -9.36 34.40 2.20
C GLY A 608 -8.56 34.96 1.02
N LEU A 609 -8.50 34.24 -0.11
CA LEU A 609 -7.85 34.72 -1.34
C LEU A 609 -8.55 35.96 -1.91
N ILE A 610 -9.89 35.97 -1.91
CA ILE A 610 -10.69 37.13 -2.33
C ILE A 610 -10.37 38.34 -1.47
N LEU A 611 -10.38 38.20 -0.13
CA LEU A 611 -10.03 39.29 0.79
C LEU A 611 -8.62 39.84 0.56
N LEU A 612 -7.64 38.98 0.26
CA LEU A 612 -6.27 39.40 -0.02
C LEU A 612 -6.13 40.13 -1.37
N PHE A 613 -6.91 39.72 -2.37
CA PHE A 613 -6.87 40.28 -3.72
C PHE A 613 -7.67 41.58 -3.83
N GLU A 614 -8.93 41.58 -3.40
CA GLU A 614 -9.84 42.73 -3.49
C GLU A 614 -9.61 43.75 -2.37
N ARG A 615 -9.09 43.31 -1.22
CA ARG A 615 -8.77 44.14 -0.04
C ARG A 615 -9.91 45.05 0.44
N PRO A 616 -11.13 44.51 0.68
CA PRO A 616 -12.23 45.29 1.27
C PRO A 616 -11.96 45.71 2.72
N ILE A 617 -11.07 44.98 3.41
CA ILE A 617 -10.52 45.28 4.73
C ILE A 617 -9.01 45.04 4.70
N ARG A 618 -8.25 45.78 5.51
CA ARG A 618 -6.78 45.67 5.59
C ARG A 618 -6.34 45.49 7.05
N PRO A 619 -5.19 44.84 7.30
CA PRO A 619 -4.58 44.86 8.63
C PRO A 619 -4.38 46.30 9.10
N GLY A 620 -4.94 46.63 10.27
CA GLY A 620 -4.98 47.97 10.85
C GLY A 620 -6.32 48.70 10.72
N ASP A 621 -7.23 48.24 9.85
CA ASP A 621 -8.55 48.89 9.69
C ASP A 621 -9.43 48.65 10.92
N PHE A 622 -10.21 49.66 11.32
CA PHE A 622 -11.26 49.56 12.32
C PHE A 622 -12.57 49.17 11.64
N VAL A 623 -13.10 47.99 11.99
CA VAL A 623 -14.22 47.35 11.30
C VAL A 623 -15.29 46.88 12.28
N THR A 624 -16.52 46.79 11.79
CA THR A 624 -17.65 46.15 12.48
C THR A 624 -18.20 45.03 11.60
N VAL A 625 -18.29 43.83 12.16
CA VAL A 625 -18.82 42.62 11.51
C VAL A 625 -19.78 41.94 12.46
N GLY A 626 -21.06 41.92 12.12
CA GLY A 626 -22.11 41.49 13.05
C GLY A 626 -22.09 42.34 14.33
N GLU A 627 -21.90 41.68 15.47
CA GLU A 627 -21.76 42.32 16.80
C GLU A 627 -20.31 42.60 17.20
N VAL A 628 -19.34 42.13 16.42
CA VAL A 628 -17.91 42.29 16.72
C VAL A 628 -17.39 43.58 16.11
N GLU A 629 -16.75 44.40 16.94
CA GLU A 629 -16.13 45.64 16.53
C GLU A 629 -14.69 45.74 17.05
N GLY A 630 -13.76 46.09 16.17
CA GLY A 630 -12.34 46.12 16.52
C GLY A 630 -11.40 46.38 15.36
N PHE A 631 -10.10 46.23 15.62
CA PHE A 631 -9.03 46.41 14.64
C PHE A 631 -8.64 45.08 14.00
N VAL A 632 -8.55 45.04 12.68
CA VAL A 632 -8.04 43.87 11.96
C VAL A 632 -6.54 43.70 12.25
N ARG A 633 -6.15 42.60 12.91
CA ARG A 633 -4.73 42.31 13.21
C ARG A 633 -4.04 41.53 12.11
N SER A 634 -4.64 40.43 11.66
CA SER A 634 -4.09 39.60 10.60
C SER A 634 -5.18 38.92 9.78
N ILE A 635 -5.01 38.85 8.46
CA ILE A 635 -5.86 38.06 7.56
C ILE A 635 -5.09 36.77 7.25
N ARG A 636 -5.57 35.63 7.75
CA ARG A 636 -4.97 34.31 7.49
C ARG A 636 -5.81 33.56 6.46
N ILE A 637 -5.32 32.39 6.05
CA ILE A 637 -5.94 31.58 4.99
C ILE A 637 -7.40 31.20 5.29
N ARG A 638 -7.75 30.89 6.54
CA ARG A 638 -9.09 30.41 6.91
C ARG A 638 -9.93 31.37 7.75
N ALA A 639 -9.27 32.31 8.41
CA ALA A 639 -9.91 33.23 9.35
C ALA A 639 -9.11 34.53 9.43
N THR A 640 -9.82 35.60 9.77
CA THR A 640 -9.26 36.91 10.06
C THR A 640 -9.33 37.18 11.56
N GLU A 641 -8.26 37.73 12.09
CA GLU A 641 -8.12 38.06 13.51
C GLU A 641 -8.49 39.53 13.72
N ILE A 642 -9.52 39.78 14.54
CA ILE A 642 -9.99 41.12 14.92
C ILE A 642 -9.74 41.29 16.42
N GLU A 643 -9.02 42.34 16.80
CA GLU A 643 -8.83 42.71 18.20
C GLU A 643 -9.88 43.75 18.62
N THR A 644 -10.76 43.38 19.55
CA THR A 644 -11.80 44.28 20.06
C THR A 644 -11.22 45.41 20.90
N LEU A 645 -12.04 46.44 21.18
CA LEU A 645 -11.65 47.53 22.09
C LEU A 645 -11.35 47.05 23.53
N ASP A 646 -11.83 45.85 23.89
CA ASP A 646 -11.55 45.16 25.16
C ASP A 646 -10.29 44.28 25.12
N ASN A 647 -9.45 44.42 24.08
CA ASN A 647 -8.24 43.62 23.82
C ASN A 647 -8.50 42.11 23.67
N GLN A 648 -9.64 41.70 23.11
CA GLN A 648 -9.92 40.29 22.79
C GLN A 648 -9.62 39.99 21.32
N ASN A 649 -8.86 38.92 21.04
CA ASN A 649 -8.62 38.47 19.67
C ASN A 649 -9.72 37.50 19.23
N VAL A 650 -10.63 38.00 18.39
CA VAL A 650 -11.72 37.23 17.80
C VAL A 650 -11.27 36.69 16.44
N LEU A 651 -11.38 35.37 16.24
CA LEU A 651 -11.08 34.71 14.97
C LEU A 651 -12.38 34.54 14.19
N LEU A 652 -12.53 35.33 13.12
CA LEU A 652 -13.72 35.30 12.28
C LEU A 652 -13.46 34.48 11.00
N PRO A 653 -14.31 33.51 10.63
CA PRO A 653 -14.20 32.79 9.36
C PRO A 653 -14.17 33.76 8.17
N ASN A 654 -13.30 33.49 7.20
CA ASN A 654 -13.20 34.36 6.02
C ASN A 654 -14.48 34.32 5.17
N SER A 655 -15.19 33.19 5.14
CA SER A 655 -16.47 33.06 4.44
C SER A 655 -17.50 34.05 4.95
N GLU A 656 -17.52 34.33 6.25
CA GLU A 656 -18.44 35.28 6.89
C GLU A 656 -18.12 36.73 6.50
N LEU A 657 -16.85 37.07 6.31
CA LEU A 657 -16.42 38.40 5.86
C LEU A 657 -16.74 38.68 4.38
N VAL A 658 -16.80 37.64 3.56
CA VAL A 658 -17.10 37.76 2.12
C VAL A 658 -18.60 37.69 1.87
N SER A 659 -19.33 36.86 2.62
CA SER A 659 -20.78 36.68 2.46
C SER A 659 -21.64 37.62 3.31
N GLY A 660 -21.12 38.09 4.45
CA GLY A 660 -21.82 38.93 5.41
C GLY A 660 -21.62 40.43 5.20
N LEU A 661 -22.40 41.23 5.94
CA LEU A 661 -22.25 42.69 5.96
C LEU A 661 -21.04 43.10 6.80
N VAL A 662 -20.08 43.79 6.18
CA VAL A 662 -18.89 44.34 6.84
C VAL A 662 -18.91 45.86 6.72
N THR A 663 -18.84 46.54 7.86
CA THR A 663 -18.67 48.01 7.91
C THR A 663 -17.20 48.33 8.16
N ASN A 664 -16.51 48.87 7.16
CA ASN A 664 -15.16 49.40 7.34
C ASN A 664 -15.24 50.91 7.59
N TRP A 665 -14.93 51.34 8.80
CA TRP A 665 -15.03 52.74 9.21
C TRP A 665 -13.90 53.61 8.66
N VAL A 666 -12.78 53.01 8.26
CA VAL A 666 -11.54 53.73 7.93
C VAL A 666 -11.01 53.45 6.52
N LEU A 667 -11.86 52.89 5.63
CA LEU A 667 -11.47 52.43 4.29
C LEU A 667 -10.81 53.51 3.43
N ARG A 668 -11.20 54.78 3.61
CA ARG A 668 -10.69 55.93 2.84
C ARG A 668 -9.98 56.97 3.71
N ASP A 669 -10.57 57.31 4.85
CA ASP A 669 -10.06 58.27 5.83
C ASP A 669 -10.43 57.80 7.24
N THR A 670 -9.83 58.38 8.28
CA THR A 670 -10.10 58.01 9.67
C THR A 670 -11.32 58.73 10.26
N TYR A 671 -12.05 59.51 9.47
CA TYR A 671 -13.06 60.42 9.98
C TYR A 671 -14.32 59.69 10.41
N GLY A 672 -14.82 60.05 11.58
CA GLY A 672 -16.08 59.54 12.12
C GLY A 672 -17.16 60.59 12.12
N ARG A 673 -18.44 60.21 12.07
CA ARG A 673 -19.56 61.12 12.39
C ARG A 673 -20.24 60.68 13.68
N LEU A 674 -20.30 61.58 14.66
CA LEU A 674 -21.07 61.39 15.89
C LEU A 674 -22.42 62.08 15.78
N ARG A 675 -23.39 61.51 16.48
CA ARG A 675 -24.72 62.09 16.69
C ARG A 675 -24.98 62.07 18.20
N LEU A 676 -24.98 63.23 18.82
CA LEU A 676 -25.25 63.38 20.25
C LEU A 676 -26.69 63.85 20.42
N GLN A 677 -27.48 63.12 21.19
CA GLN A 677 -28.85 63.50 21.51
C GLN A 677 -28.86 64.31 22.81
N VAL A 678 -29.49 65.47 22.78
CA VAL A 678 -29.54 66.41 23.91
C VAL A 678 -30.97 66.85 24.11
N GLY A 679 -31.52 66.63 25.31
CA GLY A 679 -32.87 67.07 25.68
C GLY A 679 -32.81 68.27 26.61
N VAL A 680 -33.58 69.33 26.31
CA VAL A 680 -33.73 70.52 27.16
C VAL A 680 -35.19 70.74 27.55
N ALA A 681 -35.46 71.46 28.64
CA ALA A 681 -36.82 71.63 29.16
C ALA A 681 -37.69 72.46 28.20
N TYR A 682 -38.99 72.16 28.18
CA TYR A 682 -39.95 73.00 27.48
C TYR A 682 -39.92 74.43 28.05
N GLY A 683 -39.96 75.42 27.15
CA GLY A 683 -39.78 76.84 27.50
C GLY A 683 -38.33 77.35 27.45
N SER A 684 -37.35 76.48 27.17
CA SER A 684 -35.97 76.93 26.88
C SER A 684 -35.90 77.68 25.55
N ASP A 685 -35.01 78.68 25.46
CA ASP A 685 -34.73 79.39 24.22
C ASP A 685 -33.97 78.47 23.24
N VAL A 686 -34.66 78.03 22.20
CA VAL A 686 -34.14 77.07 21.21
C VAL A 686 -33.00 77.62 20.36
N ASP A 687 -32.98 78.92 20.10
CA ASP A 687 -31.91 79.55 19.33
C ASP A 687 -30.65 79.67 20.19
N LYS A 688 -30.80 80.03 21.47
CA LYS A 688 -29.69 80.04 22.45
C LYS A 688 -29.10 78.65 22.67
N VAL A 689 -29.95 77.61 22.79
CA VAL A 689 -29.49 76.22 22.92
C VAL A 689 -28.71 75.77 21.67
N ARG A 690 -29.20 76.11 20.47
CA ARG A 690 -28.49 75.80 19.21
C ARG A 690 -27.09 76.44 19.19
N GLU A 691 -27.00 77.72 19.52
CA GLU A 691 -25.74 78.48 19.51
C GLU A 691 -24.70 77.86 20.46
N ILE A 692 -25.09 77.56 21.71
CA ILE A 692 -24.22 76.94 22.71
C ILE A 692 -23.73 75.56 22.25
N LEU A 693 -24.64 74.72 21.72
CA LEU A 693 -24.29 73.38 21.27
C LEU A 693 -23.33 73.41 20.07
N GLU A 694 -23.51 74.37 19.15
CA GLU A 694 -22.62 74.57 18.01
C GLU A 694 -21.26 75.16 18.43
N GLU A 695 -21.23 76.07 19.40
CA GLU A 695 -20.00 76.64 19.98
C GLU A 695 -19.13 75.55 20.62
N ILE A 696 -19.71 74.77 21.55
CA ILE A 696 -19.00 73.67 22.24
C ILE A 696 -18.44 72.66 21.25
N ALA A 697 -19.23 72.31 20.24
CA ALA A 697 -18.80 71.37 19.21
C ALA A 697 -17.67 71.93 18.33
N ASN A 698 -17.62 73.24 18.09
CA ASN A 698 -16.56 73.88 17.32
C ASN A 698 -15.24 74.03 18.11
N GLU A 699 -15.32 74.15 19.43
CA GLU A 699 -14.14 74.29 20.30
C GLU A 699 -13.43 72.96 20.57
N HIS A 700 -14.10 71.82 20.39
CA HIS A 700 -13.52 70.52 20.71
C HIS A 700 -12.37 70.14 19.75
N PRO A 701 -11.15 69.84 20.25
CA PRO A 701 -9.95 69.70 19.41
C PRO A 701 -9.97 68.51 18.43
N GLU A 702 -10.74 67.45 18.73
CA GLU A 702 -10.92 66.30 17.81
C GLU A 702 -12.06 66.46 16.80
N VAL A 703 -12.86 67.53 16.89
CA VAL A 703 -13.92 67.83 15.92
C VAL A 703 -13.31 68.58 14.73
N ILE A 704 -13.70 68.20 13.52
CA ILE A 704 -13.14 68.76 12.28
C ILE A 704 -13.88 70.07 11.96
N THR A 705 -13.18 71.19 12.09
CA THR A 705 -13.71 72.55 11.83
C THR A 705 -12.94 73.32 10.74
N ASP A 706 -11.84 72.77 10.23
CA ASP A 706 -10.91 73.39 9.29
C ASP A 706 -11.33 73.31 7.80
N GLY A 707 -12.62 73.05 7.54
CA GLY A 707 -13.18 72.96 6.18
C GLY A 707 -13.00 71.61 5.49
N ARG A 708 -12.27 70.65 6.07
CA ARG A 708 -12.21 69.26 5.56
C ARG A 708 -13.54 68.51 5.70
N ALA A 709 -14.44 69.02 6.54
CA ALA A 709 -15.77 68.48 6.80
C ALA A 709 -16.78 69.64 6.95
N PRO A 710 -18.08 69.40 6.70
CA PRO A 710 -19.13 70.33 7.10
C PRO A 710 -19.04 70.63 8.60
N ALA A 711 -19.22 71.90 8.96
CA ALA A 711 -19.19 72.36 10.34
C ALA A 711 -20.21 71.61 11.23
N PRO A 712 -19.92 71.47 12.53
CA PRO A 712 -20.89 71.02 13.52
C PRO A 712 -22.24 71.70 13.38
N ARG A 713 -23.32 70.94 13.53
CA ARG A 713 -24.69 71.48 13.51
C ARG A 713 -25.51 70.89 14.63
N ALA A 714 -26.21 71.76 15.36
CA ALA A 714 -27.25 71.36 16.30
C ALA A 714 -28.61 71.44 15.59
N LEU A 715 -29.25 70.29 15.44
CA LEU A 715 -30.55 70.16 14.77
C LEU A 715 -31.63 70.02 15.83
N PHE A 716 -32.67 70.85 15.75
CA PHE A 716 -33.90 70.62 16.51
C PHE A 716 -34.68 69.48 15.84
N MET A 717 -34.76 68.34 16.52
CA MET A 717 -35.26 67.09 15.92
C MET A 717 -36.75 66.90 16.14
N SER A 718 -37.21 67.08 17.38
CA SER A 718 -38.61 66.82 17.75
C SER A 718 -38.97 67.45 19.09
N PHE A 719 -40.27 67.61 19.30
CA PHE A 719 -40.88 67.82 20.60
C PHE A 719 -41.09 66.44 21.24
N GLY A 720 -40.35 66.12 22.30
CA GLY A 720 -40.44 64.84 23.03
C GLY A 720 -41.41 64.90 24.20
N ASP A 721 -41.65 63.76 24.87
CA ASP A 721 -42.65 63.63 25.95
C ASP A 721 -42.41 64.58 27.13
N SER A 722 -41.16 64.96 27.40
CA SER A 722 -40.78 65.84 28.51
C SER A 722 -39.65 66.81 28.18
N SER A 723 -39.12 66.76 26.95
CA SER A 723 -37.99 67.57 26.50
C SER A 723 -38.14 68.04 25.05
N LEU A 724 -37.51 69.16 24.75
CA LEU A 724 -37.15 69.62 23.43
C LEU A 724 -35.88 68.87 22.98
N ASN A 725 -35.98 68.03 21.94
CA ASN A 725 -34.91 67.13 21.54
C ASN A 725 -34.04 67.74 20.43
N PHE A 726 -32.75 67.89 20.73
CA PHE A 726 -31.72 68.32 19.81
C PHE A 726 -30.79 67.15 19.44
N GLU A 727 -30.27 67.16 18.21
CA GLU A 727 -29.19 66.27 17.77
C GLU A 727 -28.00 67.10 17.30
N VAL A 728 -26.88 66.99 18.00
CA VAL A 728 -25.61 67.59 17.61
C VAL A 728 -24.88 66.61 16.70
N ARG A 729 -24.67 67.01 15.44
CA ARG A 729 -23.92 66.23 14.45
C ARG A 729 -22.52 66.82 14.30
N VAL A 730 -21.52 66.03 14.67
CA VAL A 730 -20.10 66.40 14.52
C VAL A 730 -19.36 65.37 13.70
N ARG A 731 -18.34 65.81 12.96
CA ARG A 731 -17.34 64.91 12.37
C ARG A 731 -16.04 64.99 13.19
N ILE A 732 -15.48 63.85 13.50
CA ILE A 732 -14.27 63.72 14.32
C ILE A 732 -13.12 63.15 13.51
N GLN A 733 -11.88 63.47 13.90
CA GLN A 733 -10.68 63.05 13.17
C GLN A 733 -10.42 61.54 13.21
N ARG A 734 -10.84 60.89 14.30
CA ARG A 734 -10.57 59.47 14.60
C ARG A 734 -11.81 58.78 15.12
N ILE A 735 -12.43 57.95 14.29
CA ILE A 735 -13.66 57.22 14.64
C ILE A 735 -13.49 56.27 15.83
N ASP A 736 -12.29 55.72 16.04
CA ASP A 736 -11.97 54.83 17.15
C ASP A 736 -12.00 55.54 18.52
N ARG A 737 -11.90 56.88 18.55
CA ARG A 737 -12.01 57.70 19.77
C ARG A 737 -13.42 58.22 20.03
N ARG A 738 -14.43 57.74 19.27
CA ARG A 738 -15.80 58.27 19.33
C ARG A 738 -16.40 58.36 20.73
N PHE A 739 -16.14 57.38 21.59
CA PHE A 739 -16.69 57.34 22.95
C PHE A 739 -16.02 58.38 23.85
N THR A 740 -14.72 58.60 23.68
CA THR A 740 -13.98 59.66 24.37
C THR A 740 -14.53 61.02 23.96
N VAL A 741 -14.58 61.31 22.66
CA VAL A 741 -15.07 62.61 22.16
C VAL A 741 -16.54 62.84 22.52
N GLN A 742 -17.38 61.80 22.47
CA GLN A 742 -18.77 61.91 22.90
C GLN A 742 -18.87 62.25 24.39
N SER A 743 -18.06 61.61 25.23
CA SER A 743 -18.02 61.88 26.67
C SER A 743 -17.56 63.32 26.94
N ASP A 744 -16.50 63.76 26.27
CA ASP A 744 -15.94 65.11 26.43
C ASP A 744 -16.95 66.18 26.03
N LEU A 745 -17.65 66.00 24.90
CA LEU A 745 -18.73 66.89 24.47
C LEU A 745 -19.90 66.89 25.46
N ASN A 746 -20.32 65.72 25.98
CA ASN A 746 -21.39 65.65 26.97
C ASN A 746 -21.04 66.40 28.28
N PHE A 747 -19.79 66.29 28.75
CA PHE A 747 -19.33 67.05 29.92
C PHE A 747 -19.36 68.57 29.67
N ALA A 748 -18.89 69.01 28.49
CA ALA A 748 -18.91 70.43 28.13
C ALA A 748 -20.34 70.97 27.98
N ILE A 749 -21.26 70.18 27.41
CA ILE A 749 -22.69 70.54 27.28
C ILE A 749 -23.34 70.70 28.66
N ASP A 750 -23.12 69.75 29.57
CA ASP A 750 -23.66 69.84 30.94
C ASP A 750 -23.14 71.08 31.68
N GLU A 751 -21.84 71.36 31.60
CA GLU A 751 -21.23 72.52 32.23
C GLU A 751 -21.79 73.84 31.67
N ALA A 752 -21.89 73.96 30.34
CA ALA A 752 -22.43 75.14 29.69
C ALA A 752 -23.92 75.35 29.99
N PHE A 753 -24.72 74.28 30.01
CA PHE A 753 -26.14 74.37 30.34
C PHE A 753 -26.37 74.81 31.78
N ARG A 754 -25.56 74.31 32.73
CA ARG A 754 -25.58 74.79 34.13
C ARG A 754 -25.20 76.26 34.25
N ARG A 755 -24.20 76.72 33.50
CA ARG A 755 -23.75 78.13 33.50
C ARG A 755 -24.81 79.08 32.93
N GLU A 756 -25.50 78.66 31.88
CA GLU A 756 -26.47 79.48 31.13
C GLU A 756 -27.91 79.37 31.63
N GLY A 757 -28.15 78.57 32.68
CA GLY A 757 -29.48 78.36 33.28
C GLY A 757 -30.42 77.49 32.45
N ILE A 758 -29.89 76.67 31.53
CA ILE A 758 -30.68 75.76 30.69
C ILE A 758 -30.94 74.47 31.47
N THR A 759 -32.22 74.15 31.67
CA THR A 759 -32.61 72.99 32.47
C THR A 759 -32.69 71.73 31.60
N ILE A 760 -31.99 70.66 31.99
CA ILE A 760 -32.22 69.31 31.48
C ILE A 760 -33.38 68.71 32.28
N PRO A 761 -34.54 68.43 31.66
CA PRO A 761 -35.75 68.08 32.40
C PRO A 761 -35.69 66.62 32.86
N PHE A 762 -36.14 66.37 34.09
CA PHE A 762 -36.61 65.04 34.46
C PHE A 762 -37.91 64.73 33.68
N PRO A 763 -38.29 63.44 33.55
CA PRO A 763 -39.59 63.07 33.00
C PRO A 763 -40.72 63.85 33.70
N GLN A 764 -41.49 64.61 32.92
CA GLN A 764 -42.58 65.46 33.40
C GLN A 764 -43.89 64.67 33.34
N ARG A 765 -44.76 64.90 34.33
CA ARG A 765 -46.11 64.31 34.38
C ARG A 765 -47.09 65.32 34.93
N ASP A 766 -48.14 65.57 34.16
CA ASP A 766 -49.30 66.29 34.66
C ASP A 766 -50.22 65.31 35.40
N LEU A 767 -50.35 65.51 36.71
CA LEU A 767 -51.18 64.68 37.59
C LEU A 767 -52.52 65.36 37.83
N HIS A 768 -53.58 64.82 37.22
CA HIS A 768 -54.95 65.20 37.54
C HIS A 768 -55.46 64.40 38.75
N ILE A 769 -55.40 65.00 39.93
CA ILE A 769 -55.89 64.38 41.17
C ILE A 769 -57.42 64.55 41.23
N ILE A 770 -58.16 63.45 41.06
CA ILE A 770 -59.62 63.41 41.18
C ILE A 770 -59.97 62.88 42.58
N THR A 771 -60.45 63.74 43.48
CA THR A 771 -60.92 63.35 44.82
C THR A 771 -62.40 62.96 44.78
N SER A 772 -62.71 61.68 45.04
CA SER A 772 -64.09 61.22 45.30
C SER A 772 -64.42 61.39 46.79
N PRO A 773 -65.62 61.88 47.18
CA PRO A 773 -65.96 62.16 48.58
C PRO A 773 -65.99 60.92 49.51
N GLU A 774 -65.97 59.69 48.97
CA GLU A 774 -65.91 58.45 49.75
C GLU A 774 -64.52 58.15 50.34
N SER A 775 -63.44 58.73 49.81
CA SER A 775 -62.06 58.36 50.21
C SER A 775 -61.51 59.08 51.45
N ALA A 776 -62.30 59.97 52.07
CA ALA A 776 -61.88 60.70 53.27
C ALA A 776 -62.08 59.89 54.57
N GLU A 777 -63.03 58.95 54.61
CA GLU A 777 -63.26 58.08 55.78
C GLU A 777 -62.28 56.91 55.85
N ASP A 778 -61.83 56.39 54.71
CA ASP A 778 -60.86 55.29 54.65
C ASP A 778 -59.43 55.74 54.97
N ALA A 779 -59.09 56.99 54.67
CA ALA A 779 -57.79 57.57 55.02
C ALA A 779 -57.59 57.75 56.55
N ALA A 780 -58.68 57.87 57.32
CA ALA A 780 -58.61 58.03 58.77
C ALA A 780 -58.39 56.69 59.53
N LYS A 781 -58.70 55.54 58.92
CA LYS A 781 -58.49 54.21 59.53
C LYS A 781 -57.12 53.60 59.25
N ALA A 782 -56.41 54.07 58.22
CA ALA A 782 -55.09 53.56 57.84
C ALA A 782 -53.91 54.13 58.68
N ALA A 783 -54.15 55.12 59.54
CA ALA A 783 -53.10 55.85 60.25
C ALA A 783 -52.66 55.24 61.61
N GLN A 784 -53.09 54.02 61.98
CA GLN A 784 -52.85 53.47 63.34
C GLN A 784 -52.16 52.11 63.47
N HIS A 785 -51.53 51.55 62.43
CA HIS A 785 -50.49 50.53 62.66
C HIS A 785 -49.40 50.54 61.58
N PRO A 786 -48.11 50.73 61.93
CA PRO A 786 -47.00 50.76 60.98
C PRO A 786 -46.25 49.43 61.00
N GLU A 787 -46.37 48.61 59.96
CA GLU A 787 -45.31 47.66 59.64
C GLU A 787 -45.33 47.27 58.17
N ARG A 788 -44.13 47.08 57.64
CA ARG A 788 -43.82 46.85 56.24
C ARG A 788 -44.38 45.50 55.80
N ASP A 789 -45.19 45.49 54.76
CA ASP A 789 -45.42 44.30 53.97
C ASP A 789 -45.16 44.53 52.49
N GLU A 790 -44.40 43.57 51.96
CA GLU A 790 -44.06 43.37 50.57
C GLU A 790 -45.30 43.47 49.68
N PHE A 791 -45.19 44.28 48.63
CA PHE A 791 -46.12 44.25 47.50
C PHE A 791 -46.02 42.88 46.82
N THR A 792 -46.83 41.93 47.29
CA THR A 792 -47.19 40.74 46.53
C THR A 792 -48.15 41.21 45.44
N SER A 793 -47.62 41.40 44.23
CA SER A 793 -48.44 41.63 43.04
C SER A 793 -49.19 40.36 42.65
N THR A 794 -50.27 40.05 43.38
CA THR A 794 -51.28 39.12 42.85
C THR A 794 -52.16 39.93 41.90
N ARG A 795 -51.74 40.00 40.63
CA ARG A 795 -52.60 40.56 39.57
C ARG A 795 -53.74 39.59 39.35
N ILE A 796 -54.95 40.00 39.75
CA ILE A 796 -56.20 39.34 39.37
C ILE A 796 -56.32 39.44 37.85
N LEU A 797 -56.35 38.30 37.17
CA LEU A 797 -56.52 38.18 35.72
C LEU A 797 -57.84 38.82 35.28
N SER A 798 -57.77 39.77 34.35
CA SER A 798 -58.93 40.27 33.59
C SER A 798 -59.18 39.33 32.41
N PRO A 799 -60.42 39.04 31.98
CA PRO A 799 -60.72 38.16 30.83
C PRO A 799 -60.24 38.67 29.45
N SER A 800 -59.46 39.74 29.42
CA SER A 800 -59.02 40.47 28.22
C SER A 800 -57.52 40.39 27.96
N ASP A 801 -56.76 39.58 28.71
CA ASP A 801 -55.32 39.41 28.45
C ASP A 801 -55.11 38.55 27.18
N PRO A 802 -54.33 39.02 26.18
CA PRO A 802 -54.08 38.29 24.94
C PRO A 802 -53.20 37.05 25.13
N THR A 803 -52.65 36.86 26.32
CA THR A 803 -51.79 35.73 26.69
C THR A 803 -52.26 35.05 27.97
N ARG A 804 -52.01 33.74 28.03
CA ARG A 804 -52.12 32.91 29.21
C ARG A 804 -50.76 32.77 29.87
N GLN A 805 -50.82 32.65 31.19
CA GLN A 805 -49.68 32.33 32.03
C GLN A 805 -50.11 31.33 33.09
N HIS A 806 -49.17 30.51 33.55
CA HIS A 806 -49.37 29.65 34.70
C HIS A 806 -48.10 29.61 35.56
N GLN A 807 -48.27 29.29 36.82
CA GLN A 807 -47.18 29.21 37.79
C GLN A 807 -47.33 27.95 38.61
N GLU A 808 -46.26 27.20 38.72
CA GLU A 808 -46.17 26.03 39.58
C GLU A 808 -45.01 26.23 40.55
N ALA A 809 -45.13 25.73 41.77
CA ALA A 809 -44.06 25.80 42.77
C ALA A 809 -43.97 24.50 43.56
N VAL A 810 -42.75 24.12 43.91
CA VAL A 810 -42.45 22.91 44.67
C VAL A 810 -41.46 23.21 45.77
N ASP A 811 -41.74 22.70 46.97
CA ASP A 811 -40.83 22.79 48.11
C ASP A 811 -39.95 21.53 48.13
N LEU A 812 -38.63 21.73 48.28
CA LEU A 812 -37.58 20.72 48.15
C LEU A 812 -36.70 20.72 49.40
N PRO A 813 -36.41 19.53 50.00
CA PRO A 813 -35.53 19.42 51.16
C PRO A 813 -34.03 19.45 50.74
N ALA A 814 -33.66 20.40 49.89
CA ALA A 814 -32.30 20.55 49.35
C ALA A 814 -31.77 21.97 49.54
N THR A 815 -30.45 22.13 49.51
CA THR A 815 -29.81 23.45 49.61
C THR A 815 -30.07 24.29 48.35
N LEU A 816 -29.83 25.60 48.46
CA LEU A 816 -29.94 26.55 47.33
C LEU A 816 -29.05 26.13 46.15
N GLU A 817 -27.85 25.63 46.45
CA GLU A 817 -26.86 25.25 45.44
C GLU A 817 -27.22 23.92 44.77
N ASP A 818 -27.66 22.91 45.54
CA ASP A 818 -28.11 21.62 44.99
C ASP A 818 -29.34 21.79 44.09
N THR A 819 -30.29 22.62 44.52
CA THR A 819 -31.51 22.91 43.74
C THR A 819 -31.18 23.69 42.48
N TRP A 820 -30.19 24.59 42.55
CA TRP A 820 -29.70 25.31 41.39
C TRP A 820 -28.99 24.39 40.40
N GLN A 821 -28.16 23.46 40.89
CA GLN A 821 -27.51 22.46 40.04
C GLN A 821 -28.56 21.56 39.37
N ALA A 822 -29.63 21.18 40.07
CA ALA A 822 -30.68 20.33 39.53
C ALA A 822 -31.44 20.92 38.33
N ILE A 823 -31.42 22.25 38.18
CA ILE A 823 -32.06 22.95 37.04
C ILE A 823 -31.06 23.47 35.99
N THR A 824 -29.75 23.35 36.24
CA THR A 824 -28.71 23.87 35.31
C THR A 824 -27.78 22.80 34.74
N ASP A 825 -27.64 21.66 35.42
CA ASP A 825 -26.83 20.53 34.97
C ASP A 825 -27.66 19.60 34.08
N ILE A 826 -27.21 19.40 32.84
CA ILE A 826 -27.92 18.56 31.86
C ILE A 826 -28.04 17.11 32.31
N ASP A 827 -27.05 16.57 33.03
CA ASP A 827 -27.08 15.18 33.50
C ASP A 827 -28.09 15.00 34.63
N VAL A 828 -28.34 16.05 35.42
CA VAL A 828 -29.39 16.05 36.45
C VAL A 828 -30.76 16.32 35.84
N LEU A 829 -30.87 17.24 34.89
CA LEU A 829 -32.11 17.49 34.12
C LEU A 829 -32.62 16.22 33.43
N LYS A 830 -31.72 15.37 32.93
CA LYS A 830 -32.07 14.07 32.34
C LYS A 830 -32.76 13.09 33.31
N LYS A 831 -32.59 13.30 34.62
CA LYS A 831 -33.22 12.45 35.65
C LYS A 831 -34.71 12.73 35.86
N TRP A 832 -35.20 13.94 35.57
CA TRP A 832 -36.57 14.36 35.93
C TRP A 832 -37.34 15.18 34.87
N LEU A 833 -36.68 15.79 33.88
CA LEU A 833 -37.34 16.68 32.90
C LEU A 833 -37.01 16.33 31.45
N VAL A 834 -35.74 16.05 31.17
CA VAL A 834 -35.20 15.88 29.82
C VAL A 834 -34.97 14.40 29.53
N ARG A 835 -35.20 13.97 28.28
CA ARG A 835 -34.82 12.64 27.79
C ARG A 835 -33.43 12.67 27.17
N ASP A 836 -33.22 13.61 26.24
CA ASP A 836 -31.92 13.91 25.66
C ASP A 836 -31.85 15.37 25.20
N GLY A 837 -30.65 15.91 24.99
CA GLY A 837 -30.48 17.28 24.54
C GLY A 837 -29.21 17.97 25.02
N THR A 838 -29.05 19.23 24.60
CA THR A 838 -27.96 20.11 25.00
C THR A 838 -28.49 21.31 25.78
N PHE A 839 -27.77 21.70 26.84
CA PHE A 839 -28.13 22.84 27.68
C PHE A 839 -26.87 23.60 28.09
N THR A 840 -26.80 24.89 27.76
CA THR A 840 -25.63 25.72 28.06
C THR A 840 -25.99 26.79 29.11
N PRO A 841 -25.76 26.56 30.42
CA PRO A 841 -26.21 27.44 31.51
C PRO A 841 -25.42 28.76 31.60
N ARG A 842 -25.65 29.69 30.68
CA ARG A 842 -25.07 31.05 30.67
C ARG A 842 -26.02 32.03 29.98
N ILE A 843 -25.86 33.34 30.24
CA ILE A 843 -26.57 34.38 29.48
C ILE A 843 -26.21 34.23 27.99
N GLY A 844 -27.22 34.18 27.12
CA GLY A 844 -27.08 33.93 25.68
C GLY A 844 -26.81 32.47 25.31
N GLY A 845 -26.75 31.55 26.28
CA GLY A 845 -26.62 30.13 26.03
C GLY A 845 -27.85 29.56 25.32
N THR A 846 -27.65 28.65 24.38
CA THR A 846 -28.73 27.95 23.70
C THR A 846 -29.06 26.63 24.39
N PHE A 847 -30.29 26.17 24.20
CA PHE A 847 -30.73 24.85 24.61
C PHE A 847 -31.53 24.18 23.49
N GLU A 848 -31.37 22.87 23.36
CA GLU A 848 -32.16 21.99 22.51
C GLU A 848 -32.48 20.76 23.34
N LEU A 849 -33.73 20.66 23.81
CA LEU A 849 -34.15 19.66 24.77
C LEU A 849 -35.30 18.83 24.19
N MET A 850 -35.10 17.52 24.12
CA MET A 850 -36.19 16.57 23.97
C MET A 850 -36.72 16.23 25.36
N LEU A 851 -37.91 16.72 25.68
CA LEU A 851 -38.55 16.50 26.98
C LEU A 851 -39.09 15.07 27.10
N ARG A 852 -39.39 14.65 28.34
CA ARG A 852 -39.93 13.30 28.61
C ARG A 852 -41.32 13.05 28.02
N ASP A 853 -42.07 14.10 27.72
CA ASP A 853 -43.36 14.03 27.02
C ASP A 853 -43.22 14.02 25.49
N GLU A 854 -42.02 13.70 24.99
CA GLU A 854 -41.66 13.65 23.55
C GLU A 854 -41.79 14.99 22.81
N SER A 855 -41.87 16.10 23.55
CA SER A 855 -41.85 17.43 22.94
C SER A 855 -40.43 17.98 22.81
N ASP A 856 -40.10 18.44 21.61
CA ASP A 856 -38.84 19.14 21.35
C ASP A 856 -39.01 20.63 21.63
N VAL A 857 -38.14 21.15 22.49
CA VAL A 857 -38.09 22.57 22.87
C VAL A 857 -36.67 23.07 22.70
N SER A 858 -36.51 24.05 21.82
CA SER A 858 -35.24 24.74 21.62
C SER A 858 -35.39 26.23 21.95
N GLY A 859 -34.27 26.91 22.20
CA GLY A 859 -34.30 28.33 22.52
C GLY A 859 -32.99 28.87 23.07
N ARG A 860 -33.09 30.02 23.74
CA ARG A 860 -31.95 30.70 24.36
C ARG A 860 -32.27 31.17 25.77
N ILE A 861 -31.24 31.28 26.59
CA ILE A 861 -31.31 31.81 27.95
C ILE A 861 -31.04 33.30 27.91
N ASP A 862 -32.02 34.11 28.30
CA ASP A 862 -31.89 35.58 28.31
C ASP A 862 -31.58 36.13 29.72
N VAL A 863 -31.94 35.39 30.77
CA VAL A 863 -31.57 35.72 32.16
C VAL A 863 -30.90 34.51 32.82
N TYR A 864 -29.69 34.72 33.35
CA TYR A 864 -28.97 33.72 34.13
C TYR A 864 -28.30 34.41 35.34
N MET A 865 -28.92 34.25 36.52
CA MET A 865 -28.47 34.81 37.80
C MET A 865 -28.34 33.67 38.82
N PRO A 866 -27.22 32.92 38.81
CA PRO A 866 -27.00 31.83 39.74
C PRO A 866 -26.82 32.35 41.19
N PRO A 867 -27.29 31.61 42.22
CA PRO A 867 -28.09 30.39 42.18
C PRO A 867 -29.61 30.64 42.32
N ARG A 868 -30.15 31.74 41.77
CA ARG A 868 -31.50 32.24 42.13
C ARG A 868 -32.50 32.31 40.99
N ARG A 869 -32.08 32.65 39.77
CA ARG A 869 -33.03 32.95 38.68
C ARG A 869 -32.49 32.60 37.30
N LEU A 870 -33.27 31.84 36.54
CA LEU A 870 -33.01 31.44 35.15
C LEU A 870 -34.25 31.74 34.32
N ARG A 871 -34.10 32.40 33.16
CA ARG A 871 -35.19 32.59 32.21
C ARG A 871 -34.79 32.10 30.83
N MET A 872 -35.65 31.26 30.27
CA MET A 872 -35.51 30.64 28.96
C MET A 872 -36.56 31.24 28.02
N VAL A 873 -36.13 31.60 26.83
CA VAL A 873 -36.96 32.07 25.73
C VAL A 873 -37.04 30.94 24.71
N ILE A 874 -38.25 30.41 24.50
CA ILE A 874 -38.49 29.30 23.57
C ILE A 874 -38.47 29.84 22.14
N ALA A 875 -37.72 29.18 21.26
CA ALA A 875 -37.72 29.43 19.83
C ALA A 875 -38.94 28.79 19.16
N LEU A 876 -39.46 29.45 18.12
CA LEU A 876 -40.52 28.89 17.29
C LEU A 876 -39.97 27.76 16.42
N ARG A 877 -40.81 26.79 16.09
CA ARG A 877 -40.41 25.68 15.21
C ARG A 877 -40.23 26.19 13.79
N ASP A 878 -39.36 25.53 13.02
CA ASP A 878 -39.12 25.89 11.62
C ASP A 878 -40.44 25.86 10.81
N GLY A 879 -40.84 27.02 10.30
CA GLY A 879 -42.07 27.20 9.52
C GLY A 879 -43.25 27.83 10.27
N GLU A 880 -43.13 28.12 11.57
CA GLU A 880 -44.16 28.84 12.33
C GLU A 880 -43.98 30.37 12.27
N GLU A 881 -45.08 31.11 12.08
CA GLU A 881 -45.07 32.57 12.11
C GLU A 881 -44.77 33.13 13.51
N PRO A 882 -44.09 34.29 13.61
CA PRO A 882 -43.82 34.92 14.90
C PRO A 882 -45.11 35.20 15.68
N LEU A 883 -45.17 34.73 16.93
CA LEU A 883 -46.33 34.91 17.80
C LEU A 883 -46.64 36.40 17.98
N PRO A 884 -47.89 36.85 17.74
CA PRO A 884 -48.29 38.25 17.89
C PRO A 884 -48.22 38.74 19.35
N THR A 885 -48.13 37.80 20.29
CA THR A 885 -48.07 38.02 21.73
C THR A 885 -46.64 38.15 22.30
N GLY A 886 -45.61 38.04 21.45
CA GLY A 886 -44.22 37.90 21.87
C GLY A 886 -43.85 36.45 22.20
N PRO A 887 -42.57 36.18 22.53
CA PRO A 887 -42.08 34.82 22.71
C PRO A 887 -42.61 34.18 23.99
N ILE A 888 -42.78 32.85 23.97
CA ILE A 888 -43.08 32.07 25.16
C ILE A 888 -41.82 32.02 26.02
N THR A 889 -41.97 32.35 27.30
CA THR A 889 -40.87 32.38 28.27
C THR A 889 -41.15 31.44 29.43
N VAL A 890 -40.09 30.77 29.90
CA VAL A 890 -40.11 29.90 31.07
C VAL A 890 -39.10 30.46 32.06
N GLU A 891 -39.59 30.91 33.21
CA GLU A 891 -38.78 31.51 34.27
C GLU A 891 -38.75 30.59 35.49
N LEU A 892 -37.56 30.18 35.91
CA LEU A 892 -37.28 29.37 37.09
C LEU A 892 -36.66 30.25 38.17
N GLN A 893 -37.29 30.30 39.34
CA GLN A 893 -36.81 31.03 40.52
C GLN A 893 -36.61 30.07 41.68
N VAL A 894 -35.42 30.09 42.28
CA VAL A 894 -35.12 29.35 43.51
C VAL A 894 -35.09 30.32 44.67
N ARG A 895 -35.86 30.03 45.72
CA ARG A 895 -35.91 30.80 46.96
C ARG A 895 -35.56 29.90 48.13
N GLU A 896 -34.78 30.43 49.07
CA GLU A 896 -34.44 29.74 50.31
C GLU A 896 -35.61 29.84 51.30
N LYS A 897 -35.92 28.74 52.00
CA LYS A 897 -36.92 28.65 53.06
C LYS A 897 -36.27 28.15 54.35
N ASN A 898 -36.95 28.30 55.49
CA ASN A 898 -36.43 27.86 56.79
C ASN A 898 -36.07 26.35 56.84
N GLU A 899 -36.75 25.51 56.05
CA GLU A 899 -36.48 24.08 55.92
C GLU A 899 -36.36 23.66 54.44
N GLY A 900 -35.26 24.07 53.79
CA GLY A 900 -34.95 23.72 52.39
C GLY A 900 -35.13 24.88 51.41
N THR A 901 -35.58 24.58 50.20
CA THR A 901 -35.73 25.56 49.11
C THR A 901 -37.08 25.41 48.42
N GLN A 902 -37.54 26.49 47.81
CA GLN A 902 -38.71 26.51 46.95
C GLN A 902 -38.27 26.81 45.52
N LEU A 903 -38.55 25.89 44.60
CA LEU A 903 -38.41 26.12 43.17
C LEU A 903 -39.77 26.54 42.61
N LYS A 904 -39.82 27.72 41.97
CA LYS A 904 -41.01 28.25 41.31
C LYS A 904 -40.73 28.38 39.81
N VAL A 905 -41.64 27.83 38.99
CA VAL A 905 -41.65 28.05 37.55
C VAL A 905 -42.80 28.98 37.17
N THR A 906 -42.55 29.90 36.25
CA THR A 906 -43.54 30.79 35.66
C THR A 906 -43.44 30.65 34.15
N VAL A 907 -44.50 30.20 33.51
CA VAL A 907 -44.60 30.12 32.05
C VAL A 907 -45.53 31.24 31.57
N SER A 908 -45.04 32.09 30.68
CA SER A 908 -45.74 33.28 30.21
C SER A 908 -45.62 33.43 28.70
N GLY A 909 -46.62 34.06 28.07
CA GLY A 909 -46.61 34.38 26.63
C GLY A 909 -47.33 33.37 25.75
N ILE A 910 -48.05 32.39 26.32
CA ILE A 910 -48.86 31.43 25.55
C ILE A 910 -50.10 32.17 24.99
N PRO A 911 -50.40 32.14 23.69
CA PRO A 911 -51.59 32.82 23.15
C PRO A 911 -52.90 32.35 23.79
N ALA A 912 -53.82 33.29 24.06
CA ALA A 912 -55.14 32.98 24.61
C ALA A 912 -56.18 32.60 23.52
N THR A 913 -55.77 31.81 22.52
CA THR A 913 -56.63 31.34 21.42
C THR A 913 -57.04 29.87 21.60
N GLU A 914 -58.09 29.44 20.90
CA GLU A 914 -58.61 28.06 21.00
C GLU A 914 -57.58 27.01 20.54
N ASP A 915 -56.76 27.35 19.54
CA ASP A 915 -55.69 26.49 19.01
C ASP A 915 -54.57 26.20 20.04
N TRP A 916 -54.34 27.10 21.00
CA TRP A 916 -53.29 27.00 22.01
C TRP A 916 -53.79 26.48 23.37
N GLU A 917 -55.08 26.14 23.47
CA GLU A 917 -55.70 25.62 24.69
C GLU A 917 -55.08 24.28 25.12
N GLU A 918 -54.81 23.40 24.16
CA GLU A 918 -54.21 22.09 24.44
C GLU A 918 -52.76 22.22 24.90
N ASP A 919 -51.98 23.11 24.27
CA ASP A 919 -50.59 23.35 24.66
C ASP A 919 -50.47 24.05 26.02
N TYR A 920 -51.41 24.94 26.36
CA TYR A 920 -51.51 25.51 27.70
C TYR A 920 -51.74 24.41 28.75
N ARG A 921 -52.74 23.54 28.54
CA ARG A 921 -53.03 22.44 29.48
C ARG A 921 -51.87 21.46 29.57
N ARG A 922 -51.27 21.08 28.45
CA ARG A 922 -50.09 20.20 28.39
C ARG A 922 -48.90 20.80 29.15
N SER A 923 -48.69 22.11 29.04
CA SER A 923 -47.64 22.82 29.78
C SER A 923 -47.86 22.79 31.29
N VAL A 924 -49.09 22.98 31.77
CA VAL A 924 -49.44 22.90 33.20
C VAL A 924 -49.18 21.49 33.73
N ASP A 925 -49.70 20.47 33.05
CA ASP A 925 -49.56 19.07 33.48
C ASP A 925 -48.09 18.61 33.46
N ARG A 926 -47.32 19.05 32.46
CA ARG A 926 -45.88 18.80 32.36
C ARG A 926 -45.13 19.26 33.61
N TRP A 927 -45.33 20.51 34.03
CA TRP A 927 -44.60 21.07 35.18
C TRP A 927 -45.02 20.42 36.50
N LYS A 928 -46.29 20.04 36.65
CA LYS A 928 -46.75 19.27 37.82
C LYS A 928 -46.09 17.90 37.90
N ASN A 929 -46.05 17.17 36.79
CA ASN A 929 -45.43 15.84 36.74
C ASN A 929 -43.91 15.94 36.95
N ALA A 930 -43.25 16.90 36.30
CA ALA A 930 -41.81 17.10 36.43
C ALA A 930 -41.41 17.46 37.87
N PHE A 931 -42.19 18.29 38.57
CA PHE A 931 -41.92 18.62 39.98
C PHE A 931 -42.12 17.43 40.92
N ALA A 932 -43.07 16.53 40.64
CA ALA A 932 -43.19 15.29 41.39
C ALA A 932 -41.98 14.37 41.19
N GLU A 933 -41.46 14.27 39.95
CA GLU A 933 -40.22 13.53 39.66
C GLU A 933 -39.00 14.18 40.31
N LEU A 934 -38.90 15.51 40.30
CA LEU A 934 -37.80 16.24 40.93
C LEU A 934 -37.76 16.04 42.44
N GLN A 935 -38.93 16.04 43.11
CA GLN A 935 -39.03 15.72 44.54
C GLN A 935 -38.53 14.29 44.83
N ASP A 936 -38.89 13.32 44.00
CA ASP A 936 -38.41 11.94 44.14
C ASP A 936 -36.88 11.85 43.92
N VAL A 937 -36.35 12.49 42.89
CA VAL A 937 -34.91 12.54 42.61
C VAL A 937 -34.13 13.17 43.78
N ILE A 938 -34.57 14.32 44.28
CA ILE A 938 -33.90 15.00 45.41
C ILE A 938 -34.03 14.20 46.71
N SER A 939 -35.15 13.51 46.93
CA SER A 939 -35.36 12.70 48.14
C SER A 939 -34.50 11.42 48.18
N ARG A 940 -34.04 10.93 47.02
CA ARG A 940 -33.22 9.71 46.89
C ARG A 940 -31.70 9.97 46.99
N GLY A 941 -31.28 11.24 47.06
CA GLY A 941 -29.87 11.67 46.99
C GLY A 941 -29.29 11.51 45.58
#